data_AF-A0A8J9UJD3-F1
#
_entry.id   AF-A0A8J9UJD3-F1
#
_cell.length_a   1.000
_cell.length_b   1.000
_cell.length_c   1.000
_cell.angle_alpha   90.00
_cell.angle_beta   90.00
_cell.angle_gamma   90.00
#
_symmetry.space_group_name_H-M   'P 1'
#
loop_
_entity.id
_entity.type
_entity.pdbx_description
1 polymer ?
#
loop_
_entity_poly.entity_id
_entity_poly.type
_entity_poly.pdbx_seq_one_letter_code
_entity_poly.pdbx_strand_id
1 'polypeptide(L)'
;MDVQDDEEEFGAAITIGSETTEAEREFERVLEQMREADGLKLYADVYTKLYDSYYKMKEENVTHQEKITDLKANLSRYDSIVTEYLSEISENTRTIDKLRGEIEDARALADAMHARELASVESLETMKKTVTRLEKELDARKRAGDDDAGATSAVKEKEKFEKEKARLQGELDGVKQRLTNALNYVEELEQKNTTAEESIAKLEEQLEEADNNAVRQNRLVDHLKGESATLKTEVENRGNTIAGINDKLSKAEKTLDRRDRQLRDMGNKLETAQQEQEAASAKAAQLRDQLDSTKAEFDKTKQTLVNTSKELKNMIDDGNRLRNEVSKLTKQAVQQMKRYQLLEQAKAGVESDRENLRQQVSVMEREIMLNKKQAEADKREIENLNREKDILNKNMQKIQNEAMENLQIINRQEQRRKQLEHELDTSASQINKQRLVIRQLEKDKDRMLEETIALNEKIDDISEEVRLRTADILDLKKALREESIKGRKLSVALDATRAERNMLHKNYTEALDEIQDLKQKLKMLAYQIEQLKEDINSKETGLKSCEGTLMKCNKKNEQLRTEVQAGLTKLSEAKADIAALRQEEARLNRIVQEGDTARAKLLKELEGLINERDVVGAQLVRRNDEISLLYEKIRILEVTLHRGERQYEQRVEDIRLLRLEIIRLRKEKNLLSKGIENMTDLRLEVFNLERELGRERLRVRALEEALETPLNVHRWRKLQGTDPESVHLTQKLRLTQKKVLAQSEMLVLKDRELKETRNLYSAVKDMLALQPSPEIQQTLNRTQRALAQRTTKMKCLIAELSMRERQVTDLRLELDRVNNELHSAKQRYFEMKRALDADEARRLKVATPATPDHKLI
;
A
#
# COMPACT_ATOMS: atom_id res chain seq x y z
N MET A 1 28.29 19.20 53.80
CA MET A 1 26.98 18.97 54.43
C MET A 1 25.94 19.28 53.37
N ASP A 2 25.45 18.28 52.64
CA ASP A 2 25.74 16.84 52.75
C ASP A 2 25.93 16.19 51.37
N VAL A 3 26.61 15.04 51.35
CA VAL A 3 26.87 14.22 50.15
C VAL A 3 26.73 12.77 50.60
N GLN A 4 25.51 12.22 50.49
CA GLN A 4 25.22 10.88 51.03
C GLN A 4 24.07 10.11 50.36
N ASP A 5 23.29 10.72 49.46
CA ASP A 5 22.07 10.10 48.92
C ASP A 5 22.30 9.20 47.67
N ASP A 6 23.42 9.37 46.95
CA ASP A 6 23.64 8.70 45.64
C ASP A 6 24.03 7.21 45.72
N GLU A 7 24.41 6.66 46.89
CA GLU A 7 24.86 5.27 47.01
C GLU A 7 23.73 4.26 47.35
N GLU A 8 22.59 4.68 47.91
CA GLU A 8 21.52 3.73 48.29
C GLU A 8 20.72 3.20 47.10
N GLU A 9 20.42 4.03 46.09
CA GLU A 9 19.53 3.64 44.99
C GLU A 9 20.14 2.55 44.09
N PHE A 10 21.46 2.52 43.94
CA PHE A 10 22.17 1.44 43.23
C PHE A 10 22.26 0.14 44.04
N GLY A 11 22.37 0.24 45.37
CA GLY A 11 22.37 -0.92 46.27
C GLY A 11 21.04 -1.69 46.27
N ALA A 12 19.91 -0.98 46.19
CA ALA A 12 18.59 -1.58 46.08
C ALA A 12 18.44 -2.44 44.80
N ALA A 13 18.88 -1.92 43.65
CA ALA A 13 18.81 -2.63 42.37
C ALA A 13 19.62 -3.95 42.37
N ILE A 14 20.84 -3.93 42.93
CA ILE A 14 21.69 -5.13 43.04
C ILE A 14 21.06 -6.16 43.97
N THR A 15 20.49 -5.74 45.10
CA THR A 15 19.88 -6.63 46.09
C THR A 15 18.67 -7.37 45.51
N ILE A 16 17.78 -6.64 44.81
CA ILE A 16 16.62 -7.22 44.11
C ILE A 16 17.07 -8.21 43.02
N GLY A 17 18.16 -7.91 42.31
CA GLY A 17 18.77 -8.85 41.35
C GLY A 17 19.20 -10.17 42.02
N SER A 18 19.91 -10.07 43.14
CA SER A 18 20.41 -11.23 43.90
C SER A 18 19.28 -12.18 44.34
N GLU A 19 18.28 -11.65 45.05
CA GLU A 19 17.18 -12.45 45.64
C GLU A 19 16.39 -13.23 44.59
N THR A 20 16.21 -12.66 43.39
CA THR A 20 15.46 -13.35 42.32
C THR A 20 16.16 -14.63 41.88
N THR A 21 17.48 -14.58 41.70
CA THR A 21 18.25 -15.75 41.23
C THR A 21 18.34 -16.89 42.25
N GLU A 22 17.99 -16.64 43.51
CA GLU A 22 17.85 -17.65 44.54
C GLU A 22 16.42 -18.22 44.56
N ALA A 23 15.40 -17.34 44.49
CA ALA A 23 14.00 -17.73 44.36
C ALA A 23 13.69 -18.54 43.08
N GLU A 24 14.37 -18.26 41.97
CA GLU A 24 14.35 -19.04 40.72
C GLU A 24 14.81 -20.49 40.96
N ARG A 25 15.98 -20.68 41.58
CA ARG A 25 16.53 -22.01 41.90
C ARG A 25 15.69 -22.75 42.93
N GLU A 26 15.13 -22.04 43.92
CA GLU A 26 14.20 -22.62 44.90
C GLU A 26 12.92 -23.11 44.20
N PHE A 27 12.35 -22.32 43.27
CA PHE A 27 11.19 -22.67 42.48
C PHE A 27 11.43 -23.91 41.60
N GLU A 28 12.51 -23.95 40.81
CA GLU A 28 12.84 -25.10 39.95
C GLU A 28 12.99 -26.39 40.77
N ARG A 29 13.71 -26.33 41.88
CA ARG A 29 13.92 -27.45 42.81
C ARG A 29 12.60 -27.96 43.41
N VAL A 30 11.70 -27.07 43.81
CA VAL A 30 10.38 -27.45 44.34
C VAL A 30 9.47 -28.01 43.23
N LEU A 31 9.50 -27.41 42.04
CA LEU A 31 8.72 -27.86 40.89
C LEU A 31 9.09 -29.29 40.48
N GLU A 32 10.38 -29.63 40.48
CA GLU A 32 10.83 -30.99 40.14
C GLU A 32 10.47 -32.01 41.23
N GLN A 33 10.57 -31.66 42.52
CA GLN A 33 10.07 -32.50 43.62
C GLN A 33 8.55 -32.73 43.53
N MET A 34 7.76 -31.72 43.11
CA MET A 34 6.32 -31.86 42.85
C MET A 34 6.01 -32.69 41.60
N ARG A 35 6.95 -32.81 40.65
CA ARG A 35 6.84 -33.68 39.46
C ARG A 35 7.24 -35.12 39.75
N GLU A 36 8.19 -35.38 40.65
CA GLU A 36 8.54 -36.75 41.05
C GLU A 36 7.41 -37.41 41.87
N ALA A 37 6.77 -36.65 42.78
CA ALA A 37 5.70 -37.16 43.63
C ALA A 37 4.35 -37.30 42.87
N ASP A 38 3.90 -38.54 42.61
CA ASP A 38 2.67 -38.83 41.85
C ASP A 38 1.41 -38.08 42.32
N GLY A 39 1.27 -37.83 43.63
CA GLY A 39 0.14 -37.09 44.20
C GLY A 39 0.19 -35.56 44.02
N LEU A 40 1.35 -35.00 43.66
CA LEU A 40 1.58 -33.55 43.55
C LEU A 40 1.67 -33.03 42.11
N LYS A 41 1.79 -33.92 41.11
CA LYS A 41 1.85 -33.58 39.68
C LYS A 41 0.73 -32.64 39.22
N LEU A 42 -0.49 -32.79 39.76
CA LEU A 42 -1.64 -31.94 39.43
C LEU A 42 -1.50 -30.49 39.93
N TYR A 43 -0.64 -30.25 40.92
CA TYR A 43 -0.40 -28.93 41.52
C TYR A 43 0.81 -28.22 40.94
N ALA A 44 1.76 -28.93 40.30
CA ALA A 44 2.91 -28.33 39.63
C ALA A 44 2.49 -27.33 38.53
N ASP A 45 1.42 -27.66 37.80
CA ASP A 45 0.76 -26.81 36.81
C ASP A 45 0.16 -25.51 37.37
N VAL A 46 -0.23 -25.53 38.66
CA VAL A 46 -0.80 -24.37 39.38
C VAL A 46 0.33 -23.54 39.97
N TYR A 47 1.35 -24.18 40.51
CA TYR A 47 2.55 -23.55 41.05
C TYR A 47 3.32 -22.80 39.95
N THR A 48 3.44 -23.39 38.75
CA THR A 48 4.03 -22.71 37.57
C THR A 48 3.25 -21.44 37.20
N LYS A 49 1.92 -21.52 37.07
CA LYS A 49 1.07 -20.37 36.74
C LYS A 49 1.11 -19.28 37.82
N LEU A 50 1.29 -19.65 39.08
CA LEU A 50 1.48 -18.70 40.17
C LEU A 50 2.84 -17.98 40.06
N TYR A 51 3.89 -18.71 39.68
CA TYR A 51 5.22 -18.16 39.45
C TYR A 51 5.28 -17.25 38.21
N ASP A 52 4.69 -17.66 37.09
CA ASP A 52 4.52 -16.82 35.89
C ASP A 52 3.81 -15.50 36.24
N SER A 53 2.76 -15.58 37.05
CA SER A 53 2.01 -14.43 37.53
C SER A 53 2.82 -13.54 38.47
N TYR A 54 3.66 -14.11 39.36
CA TYR A 54 4.58 -13.35 40.19
C TYR A 54 5.62 -12.62 39.35
N TYR A 55 6.25 -13.31 38.39
CA TYR A 55 7.29 -12.74 37.54
C TYR A 55 6.75 -11.60 36.68
N LYS A 56 5.55 -11.75 36.11
CA LYS A 56 4.84 -10.69 35.39
C LYS A 56 4.49 -9.48 36.28
N MET A 57 4.01 -9.71 37.50
CA MET A 57 3.76 -8.62 38.45
C MET A 57 5.05 -7.92 38.87
N LYS A 58 6.19 -8.64 38.95
CA LYS A 58 7.51 -8.05 39.20
C LYS A 58 7.97 -7.18 38.04
N GLU A 59 7.87 -7.67 36.80
CA GLU A 59 8.20 -6.90 35.58
C GLU A 59 7.34 -5.63 35.49
N GLU A 60 6.02 -5.73 35.69
CA GLU A 60 5.14 -4.56 35.75
C GLU A 60 5.57 -3.57 36.84
N ASN A 61 5.92 -4.04 38.04
CA ASN A 61 6.39 -3.21 39.14
C ASN A 61 7.72 -2.49 38.84
N VAL A 62 8.68 -3.14 38.18
CA VAL A 62 9.92 -2.48 37.71
C VAL A 62 9.58 -1.35 36.76
N THR A 63 8.72 -1.58 35.75
CA THR A 63 8.31 -0.48 34.86
C THR A 63 7.48 0.60 35.56
N HIS A 64 6.91 0.35 36.74
CA HIS A 64 6.27 1.36 37.57
C HIS A 64 7.28 2.16 38.39
N GLN A 65 8.36 1.52 38.89
CA GLN A 65 9.48 2.18 39.54
C GLN A 65 10.20 3.12 38.58
N GLU A 66 10.52 2.68 37.36
CA GLU A 66 11.11 3.52 36.29
C GLU A 66 10.25 4.76 35.98
N LYS A 67 8.92 4.59 35.87
CA LYS A 67 7.99 5.71 35.67
C LYS A 67 7.96 6.65 36.88
N ILE A 68 8.17 6.15 38.10
CA ILE A 68 8.24 6.98 39.32
C ILE A 68 9.57 7.76 39.37
N THR A 69 10.71 7.17 38.98
CA THR A 69 11.98 7.89 38.87
C THR A 69 11.93 8.95 37.76
N ASP A 70 11.36 8.64 36.60
CA ASP A 70 11.12 9.62 35.52
C ASP A 70 10.22 10.77 35.99
N LEU A 71 9.12 10.47 36.69
CA LEU A 71 8.22 11.50 37.22
C LEU A 71 8.90 12.36 38.29
N LYS A 72 9.70 11.78 39.20
CA LYS A 72 10.53 12.53 40.17
C LYS A 72 11.52 13.46 39.46
N ALA A 73 12.26 12.96 38.46
CA ALA A 73 13.25 13.72 37.71
C ALA A 73 12.61 14.88 36.93
N ASN A 74 11.42 14.67 36.35
CA ASN A 74 10.65 15.74 35.74
C ASN A 74 10.11 16.75 36.77
N LEU A 75 9.65 16.30 37.95
CA LEU A 75 9.20 17.20 39.02
C LEU A 75 10.34 18.12 39.47
N SER A 76 11.52 17.57 39.76
CA SER A 76 12.72 18.32 40.14
C SER A 76 13.16 19.36 39.08
N ARG A 77 13.00 19.04 37.78
CA ARG A 77 13.20 20.02 36.70
C ARG A 77 12.17 21.15 36.73
N TYR A 78 10.89 20.83 36.96
CA TYR A 78 9.86 21.86 37.09
C TYR A 78 10.06 22.73 38.34
N ASP A 79 10.45 22.14 39.48
CA ASP A 79 10.79 22.88 40.70
C ASP A 79 11.98 23.83 40.49
N SER A 80 12.99 23.40 39.73
CA SER A 80 14.13 24.24 39.34
C SER A 80 13.68 25.43 38.49
N ILE A 81 12.87 25.19 37.45
CA ILE A 81 12.31 26.23 36.56
C ILE A 81 11.41 27.20 37.35
N VAL A 82 10.59 26.71 38.28
CA VAL A 82 9.77 27.55 39.17
C VAL A 82 10.65 28.39 40.08
N THR A 83 11.76 27.86 40.58
CA THR A 83 12.73 28.59 41.41
C THR A 83 13.43 29.70 40.63
N GLU A 84 13.83 29.45 39.38
CA GLU A 84 14.39 30.48 38.48
C GLU A 84 13.38 31.61 38.22
N TYR A 85 12.13 31.29 37.86
CA TYR A 85 11.10 32.32 37.66
C TYR A 85 10.77 33.09 38.95
N LEU A 86 10.77 32.45 40.13
CA LEU A 86 10.61 33.15 41.40
C LEU A 86 11.77 34.12 41.68
N SER A 87 13.00 33.76 41.30
CA SER A 87 14.17 34.66 41.37
C SER A 87 13.99 35.85 40.42
N GLU A 88 13.65 35.59 39.15
CA GLU A 88 13.42 36.63 38.12
C GLU A 88 12.30 37.61 38.53
N ILE A 89 11.19 37.10 39.09
CA ILE A 89 10.10 37.92 39.63
C ILE A 89 10.59 38.78 40.80
N SER A 90 11.48 38.27 41.66
CA SER A 90 12.03 39.04 42.79
C SER A 90 12.93 40.19 42.32
N GLU A 91 13.75 39.99 41.28
CA GLU A 91 14.61 41.03 40.71
C GLU A 91 13.82 42.08 39.93
N ASN A 92 12.82 41.66 39.16
CA ASN A 92 11.88 42.56 38.51
C ASN A 92 11.10 43.40 39.55
N THR A 93 10.68 42.81 40.68
CA THR A 93 10.00 43.54 41.76
C THR A 93 10.91 44.61 42.38
N ARG A 94 12.16 44.26 42.73
CA ARG A 94 13.17 45.23 43.21
C ARG A 94 13.40 46.37 42.22
N THR A 95 13.40 46.07 40.92
CA THR A 95 13.59 47.05 39.85
C THR A 95 12.38 47.99 39.73
N ILE A 96 11.17 47.45 39.84
CA ILE A 96 9.91 48.22 39.87
C ILE A 96 9.87 49.14 41.09
N ASP A 97 10.24 48.67 42.28
CA ASP A 97 10.24 49.49 43.49
C ASP A 97 11.29 50.61 43.45
N LYS A 98 12.47 50.36 42.84
CA LYS A 98 13.47 51.41 42.57
C LYS A 98 12.93 52.48 41.62
N LEU A 99 12.30 52.08 40.50
CA LEU A 99 11.69 53.00 39.53
C LEU A 99 10.52 53.77 40.13
N ARG A 100 9.77 53.19 41.07
CA ARG A 100 8.74 53.90 41.85
C ARG A 100 9.33 54.97 42.74
N GLY A 101 10.41 54.67 43.46
CA GLY A 101 11.16 55.67 44.24
C GLY A 101 11.63 56.84 43.38
N GLU A 102 12.22 56.56 42.22
CA GLU A 102 12.67 57.60 41.27
C GLU A 102 11.51 58.46 40.72
N ILE A 103 10.30 57.90 40.59
CA ILE A 103 9.08 58.64 40.23
C ILE A 103 8.55 59.49 41.40
N GLU A 104 8.61 58.99 42.63
CA GLU A 104 8.21 59.74 43.83
C GLU A 104 9.15 60.93 44.08
N ASP A 105 10.47 60.72 43.93
CA ASP A 105 11.48 61.79 44.01
C ASP A 105 11.27 62.84 42.90
N ALA A 106 11.00 62.41 41.67
CA ALA A 106 10.71 63.32 40.56
C ALA A 106 9.45 64.16 40.78
N ARG A 107 8.40 63.59 41.39
CA ARG A 107 7.19 64.32 41.81
C ARG A 107 7.49 65.34 42.90
N ALA A 108 8.19 64.93 43.96
CA ALA A 108 8.59 65.83 45.03
C ALA A 108 9.44 67.01 44.52
N LEU A 109 10.29 66.78 43.50
CA LEU A 109 11.06 67.82 42.83
C LEU A 109 10.16 68.79 42.03
N ALA A 110 9.18 68.26 41.29
CA ALA A 110 8.22 69.05 40.52
C ALA A 110 7.32 69.91 41.41
N ASP A 111 6.77 69.34 42.49
CA ASP A 111 5.98 70.06 43.49
C ASP A 111 6.81 71.17 44.16
N ALA A 112 8.08 70.91 44.47
CA ALA A 112 9.01 71.91 45.00
C ALA A 112 9.35 73.02 43.99
N MET A 113 9.31 72.75 42.68
CA MET A 113 9.45 73.76 41.63
C MET A 113 8.18 74.63 41.51
N HIS A 114 6.99 74.04 41.44
CA HIS A 114 5.74 74.80 41.43
C HIS A 114 5.55 75.65 42.71
N ALA A 115 5.96 75.15 43.88
CA ALA A 115 5.93 75.94 45.11
C ALA A 115 6.84 77.19 45.06
N ARG A 116 8.01 77.09 44.43
CA ARG A 116 8.89 78.25 44.17
C ARG A 116 8.30 79.20 43.13
N GLU A 117 7.67 78.66 42.10
CA GLU A 117 7.00 79.43 41.05
C GLU A 117 5.86 80.29 41.63
N LEU A 118 4.95 79.69 42.43
CA LEU A 118 3.89 80.44 43.13
C LEU A 118 4.45 81.60 43.97
N ALA A 119 5.49 81.33 44.78
CA ALA A 119 6.12 82.37 45.61
C ALA A 119 6.73 83.50 44.77
N SER A 120 7.25 83.20 43.57
CA SER A 120 7.73 84.23 42.63
C SER A 120 6.60 85.07 42.04
N VAL A 121 5.45 84.46 41.75
CA VAL A 121 4.25 85.14 41.22
C VAL A 121 3.64 86.07 42.28
N GLU A 122 3.53 85.63 43.54
CA GLU A 122 3.09 86.47 44.66
C GLU A 122 4.04 87.68 44.88
N SER A 123 5.35 87.45 44.75
CA SER A 123 6.35 88.53 44.79
C SER A 123 6.19 89.54 43.64
N LEU A 124 5.93 89.06 42.42
CA LEU A 124 5.65 89.93 41.27
C LEU A 124 4.35 90.72 41.42
N GLU A 125 3.30 90.12 42.00
CA GLU A 125 2.03 90.81 42.19
C GLU A 125 2.08 91.87 43.31
N THR A 126 2.83 91.61 44.38
CA THR A 126 3.10 92.64 45.41
C THR A 126 3.93 93.80 44.85
N MET A 127 4.96 93.52 44.04
CA MET A 127 5.73 94.57 43.35
C MET A 127 4.84 95.44 42.44
N LYS A 128 3.96 94.84 41.62
CA LYS A 128 2.99 95.58 40.77
C LYS A 128 2.05 96.50 41.58
N LYS A 129 1.66 96.09 42.79
CA LYS A 129 0.85 96.91 43.72
C LYS A 129 1.63 98.09 44.35
N THR A 130 2.96 98.08 44.33
CA THR A 130 3.77 99.24 44.76
C THR A 130 3.97 100.27 43.66
N VAL A 131 4.22 99.84 42.42
CA VAL A 131 4.38 100.72 41.25
C VAL A 131 3.14 101.59 41.03
N THR A 132 1.96 100.94 41.00
CA THR A 132 0.65 101.58 40.81
C THR A 132 0.22 102.51 41.96
N ARG A 133 0.96 102.54 43.08
CA ARG A 133 0.80 103.55 44.14
C ARG A 133 1.65 104.80 43.87
N LEU A 134 2.90 104.62 43.44
CA LEU A 134 3.83 105.72 43.16
C LEU A 134 3.41 106.56 41.95
N GLU A 135 2.82 105.94 40.92
CA GLU A 135 2.29 106.64 39.75
C GLU A 135 1.19 107.66 40.14
N LYS A 136 0.32 107.29 41.09
CA LYS A 136 -0.78 108.17 41.57
C LYS A 136 -0.28 109.35 42.41
N GLU A 137 0.84 109.20 43.11
CA GLU A 137 1.48 110.29 43.85
C GLU A 137 2.19 111.30 42.92
N LEU A 138 2.57 110.88 41.70
CA LEU A 138 3.24 111.73 40.72
C LEU A 138 2.29 112.70 40.00
N ASP A 139 1.10 112.23 39.60
CA ASP A 139 0.10 113.06 38.89
C ASP A 139 -0.55 114.12 39.80
N ALA A 140 -0.66 113.83 41.10
CA ALA A 140 -1.21 114.77 42.09
C ALA A 140 -0.37 116.07 42.25
N ARG A 141 0.89 116.09 41.81
CA ARG A 141 1.82 117.23 41.98
C ARG A 141 1.94 118.17 40.77
N LYS A 142 1.14 118.01 39.72
CA LYS A 142 1.25 118.80 38.46
C LYS A 142 0.15 119.85 38.23
N ARG A 143 -0.67 120.21 39.23
CA ARG A 143 -1.82 121.14 39.06
C ARG A 143 -1.94 122.19 40.19
N ALA A 144 -0.90 123.04 40.28
CA ALA A 144 -0.76 124.35 40.96
C ALA A 144 0.63 124.95 40.54
N GLY A 145 0.98 126.24 40.69
CA GLY A 145 0.22 127.44 41.10
C GLY A 145 1.09 128.44 41.89
N ASP A 146 0.91 129.78 41.87
CA ASP A 146 0.02 130.66 41.08
C ASP A 146 0.60 132.12 41.01
N ASP A 147 0.15 132.92 40.03
CA ASP A 147 0.03 134.40 39.90
C ASP A 147 1.18 135.45 40.08
N ASP A 148 1.48 136.14 38.96
CA ASP A 148 1.28 137.58 38.64
C ASP A 148 2.15 138.77 39.17
N ALA A 149 2.16 139.82 38.33
CA ALA A 149 2.29 141.27 38.56
C ALA A 149 3.62 141.98 38.90
N GLY A 150 3.85 143.11 38.21
CA GLY A 150 4.50 144.31 38.77
C GLY A 150 5.82 144.74 38.12
N ALA A 151 5.94 146.02 37.75
CA ALA A 151 7.14 146.59 37.13
C ALA A 151 7.79 147.73 37.94
N THR A 152 9.07 147.98 37.64
CA THR A 152 9.89 149.15 38.06
C THR A 152 10.29 149.29 39.54
N SER A 153 11.53 148.91 39.87
CA SER A 153 12.56 149.83 40.44
C SER A 153 13.92 149.14 40.59
N ALA A 154 14.78 149.27 39.58
CA ALA A 154 16.06 148.54 39.53
C ALA A 154 17.09 149.12 40.51
N VAL A 155 17.50 148.32 41.51
CA VAL A 155 18.83 148.27 42.15
C VAL A 155 18.86 147.22 43.28
N LYS A 156 17.74 147.01 43.99
CA LYS A 156 17.66 146.11 45.17
C LYS A 156 17.41 144.63 44.89
N GLU A 157 17.14 144.23 43.65
CA GLU A 157 16.84 142.83 43.32
C GLU A 157 18.08 141.95 43.11
N LYS A 158 19.24 142.55 42.81
CA LYS A 158 20.44 141.80 42.39
C LYS A 158 20.92 140.80 43.45
N GLU A 159 20.86 141.15 44.73
CA GLU A 159 21.22 140.25 45.85
C GLU A 159 20.21 139.10 46.07
N LYS A 160 18.95 139.26 45.64
CA LYS A 160 17.97 138.16 45.70
C LYS A 160 18.25 137.14 44.59
N PHE A 161 18.47 137.59 43.36
CA PHE A 161 18.70 136.70 42.22
C PHE A 161 19.96 135.83 42.37
N GLU A 162 21.01 136.29 43.04
CA GLU A 162 22.20 135.44 43.31
C GLU A 162 21.89 134.30 44.30
N LYS A 163 21.04 134.52 45.30
CA LYS A 163 20.57 133.47 46.22
C LYS A 163 19.58 132.52 45.56
N GLU A 164 18.66 133.04 44.74
CA GLU A 164 17.72 132.24 43.94
C GLU A 164 18.47 131.33 42.96
N LYS A 165 19.48 131.86 42.27
CA LYS A 165 20.37 131.11 41.36
C LYS A 165 21.12 129.99 42.09
N ALA A 166 21.62 130.23 43.30
CA ALA A 166 22.28 129.21 44.10
C ALA A 166 21.32 128.07 44.51
N ARG A 167 20.07 128.39 44.87
CA ARG A 167 19.03 127.40 45.15
C ARG A 167 18.70 126.55 43.91
N LEU A 168 18.42 127.19 42.78
CA LEU A 168 18.08 126.51 41.53
C LEU A 168 19.23 125.66 40.98
N GLN A 169 20.49 126.05 41.21
CA GLN A 169 21.65 125.23 40.86
C GLN A 169 21.69 123.94 41.71
N GLY A 170 21.47 124.03 43.02
CA GLY A 170 21.40 122.85 43.90
C GLY A 170 20.23 121.91 43.57
N GLU A 171 19.07 122.47 43.19
CA GLU A 171 17.93 121.69 42.72
C GLU A 171 18.22 121.00 41.37
N LEU A 172 18.89 121.68 40.43
CA LEU A 172 19.31 121.13 39.15
C LEU A 172 20.32 119.97 39.32
N ASP A 173 21.34 120.14 40.16
CA ASP A 173 22.35 119.10 40.38
C ASP A 173 21.76 117.92 41.17
N GLY A 174 20.82 118.18 42.09
CA GLY A 174 20.00 117.15 42.73
C GLY A 174 19.01 116.44 41.78
N VAL A 175 18.68 117.01 40.61
CA VAL A 175 17.94 116.32 39.53
C VAL A 175 18.90 115.50 38.67
N LYS A 176 20.08 116.02 38.31
CA LYS A 176 21.11 115.26 37.58
C LYS A 176 21.51 113.98 38.30
N GLN A 177 21.78 114.05 39.61
CA GLN A 177 22.13 112.88 40.41
C GLN A 177 21.04 111.79 40.38
N ARG A 178 19.75 112.20 40.40
CA ARG A 178 18.62 111.27 40.27
C ARG A 178 18.50 110.69 38.86
N LEU A 179 18.80 111.45 37.82
CA LEU A 179 18.84 110.98 36.44
C LEU A 179 19.96 109.94 36.23
N THR A 180 21.18 110.21 36.72
CA THR A 180 22.29 109.23 36.69
C THR A 180 21.91 107.95 37.41
N ASN A 181 21.39 108.03 38.63
CA ASN A 181 20.96 106.83 39.38
C ASN A 181 19.85 106.04 38.66
N ALA A 182 18.93 106.73 37.95
CA ALA A 182 17.89 106.08 37.16
C ALA A 182 18.44 105.40 35.90
N LEU A 183 19.40 106.01 35.21
CA LEU A 183 20.06 105.42 34.03
C LEU A 183 20.84 104.15 34.40
N ASN A 184 21.64 104.20 35.47
CA ASN A 184 22.35 103.02 35.98
C ASN A 184 21.38 101.86 36.35
N TYR A 185 20.20 102.19 36.88
CA TYR A 185 19.18 101.19 37.22
C TYR A 185 18.49 100.58 35.99
N VAL A 186 18.34 101.35 34.89
CA VAL A 186 17.89 100.84 33.59
C VAL A 186 18.95 99.90 32.99
N GLU A 187 20.22 100.30 33.00
CA GLU A 187 21.34 99.47 32.51
C GLU A 187 21.46 98.15 33.30
N GLU A 188 21.28 98.18 34.62
CA GLU A 188 21.17 96.98 35.46
C GLU A 188 19.98 96.07 35.09
N LEU A 189 18.85 96.64 34.65
CA LEU A 189 17.67 95.86 34.23
C LEU A 189 17.83 95.29 32.82
N GLU A 190 18.47 96.01 31.90
CA GLU A 190 18.80 95.54 30.55
C GLU A 190 19.81 94.37 30.60
N GLN A 191 20.81 94.45 31.48
CA GLN A 191 21.71 93.31 31.76
C GLN A 191 20.96 92.12 32.37
N LYS A 192 20.04 92.33 33.31
CA LYS A 192 19.23 91.23 33.88
C LYS A 192 18.31 90.60 32.82
N ASN A 193 17.67 91.41 31.98
CA ASN A 193 16.80 90.92 30.91
C ASN A 193 17.57 90.10 29.86
N THR A 194 18.71 90.59 29.38
CA THR A 194 19.56 89.84 28.44
C THR A 194 20.08 88.52 29.03
N THR A 195 20.47 88.48 30.31
CA THR A 195 20.83 87.20 30.96
C THR A 195 19.64 86.24 31.12
N ALA A 196 18.41 86.75 31.23
CA ALA A 196 17.20 85.93 31.26
C ALA A 196 16.85 85.36 29.87
N GLU A 197 16.92 86.18 28.82
CA GLU A 197 16.75 85.77 27.41
C GLU A 197 17.79 84.69 27.03
N GLU A 198 19.06 84.89 27.42
CA GLU A 198 20.13 83.89 27.31
C GLU A 198 19.86 82.59 28.08
N SER A 199 19.03 82.61 29.13
CA SER A 199 18.65 81.41 29.89
C SER A 199 17.48 80.67 29.26
N ILE A 200 16.53 81.41 28.68
CA ILE A 200 15.38 80.87 27.95
C ILE A 200 15.84 80.12 26.71
N ALA A 201 16.70 80.72 25.88
CA ALA A 201 17.23 80.08 24.67
C ALA A 201 17.96 78.75 24.97
N LYS A 202 18.68 78.66 26.10
CA LYS A 202 19.36 77.44 26.54
C LYS A 202 18.40 76.37 27.08
N LEU A 203 17.23 76.75 27.58
CA LEU A 203 16.17 75.83 27.99
C LEU A 203 15.35 75.35 26.79
N GLU A 204 15.13 76.20 25.79
CA GLU A 204 14.50 75.84 24.51
C GLU A 204 15.36 74.83 23.74
N GLU A 205 16.68 75.04 23.64
CA GLU A 205 17.64 74.09 23.05
C GLU A 205 17.60 72.72 23.78
N GLN A 206 17.54 72.72 25.12
CA GLN A 206 17.44 71.48 25.91
C GLN A 206 16.09 70.76 25.75
N LEU A 207 14.99 71.50 25.61
CA LEU A 207 13.68 70.94 25.30
C LEU A 207 13.66 70.30 23.90
N GLU A 208 14.22 70.97 22.90
CA GLU A 208 14.29 70.43 21.53
C GLU A 208 15.21 69.19 21.44
N GLU A 209 16.34 69.16 22.16
CA GLU A 209 17.15 67.94 22.26
C GLU A 209 16.42 66.80 22.99
N ALA A 210 15.69 67.10 24.07
CA ALA A 210 14.92 66.10 24.83
C ALA A 210 13.80 65.48 23.98
N ASP A 211 13.00 66.29 23.27
CA ASP A 211 11.90 65.80 22.44
C ASP A 211 12.41 65.00 21.22
N ASN A 212 13.50 65.45 20.58
CA ASN A 212 14.19 64.67 19.55
C ASN A 212 14.68 63.30 20.06
N ASN A 213 15.15 63.22 21.30
CA ASN A 213 15.56 61.95 21.90
C ASN A 213 14.35 61.07 22.27
N ALA A 214 13.25 61.63 22.77
CA ALA A 214 12.01 60.90 23.01
C ALA A 214 11.44 60.29 21.71
N VAL A 215 11.44 61.04 20.61
CA VAL A 215 11.02 60.53 19.28
C VAL A 215 11.91 59.38 18.78
N ARG A 216 13.23 59.45 19.01
CA ARG A 216 14.15 58.34 18.69
C ARG A 216 13.87 57.10 19.55
N GLN A 217 13.67 57.28 20.85
CA GLN A 217 13.41 56.20 21.79
C GLN A 217 12.08 55.49 21.51
N ASN A 218 11.01 56.24 21.21
CA ASN A 218 9.73 55.66 20.80
C ASN A 218 9.85 54.84 19.50
N ARG A 219 10.57 55.33 18.49
CA ARG A 219 10.83 54.56 17.24
C ARG A 219 11.60 53.27 17.49
N LEU A 220 12.57 53.27 18.42
CA LEU A 220 13.30 52.06 18.82
C LEU A 220 12.37 51.08 19.56
N VAL A 221 11.54 51.56 20.47
CA VAL A 221 10.56 50.75 21.20
C VAL A 221 9.54 50.10 20.25
N ASP A 222 9.04 50.82 19.24
CA ASP A 222 8.10 50.26 18.27
C ASP A 222 8.76 49.28 17.29
N HIS A 223 10.03 49.50 16.93
CA HIS A 223 10.83 48.53 16.18
C HIS A 223 11.00 47.21 16.95
N LEU A 224 11.36 47.29 18.24
CA LEU A 224 11.54 46.13 19.12
C LEU A 224 10.22 45.40 19.41
N LYS A 225 9.09 46.11 19.54
CA LYS A 225 7.74 45.49 19.58
C LYS A 225 7.45 44.70 18.29
N GLY A 226 7.80 45.27 17.13
CA GLY A 226 7.66 44.61 15.83
C GLY A 226 8.46 43.30 15.75
N GLU A 227 9.75 43.36 16.11
CA GLU A 227 10.63 42.18 16.12
C GLU A 227 10.17 41.11 17.13
N SER A 228 9.73 41.52 18.32
CA SER A 228 9.17 40.61 19.33
C SER A 228 7.89 39.92 18.84
N ALA A 229 7.04 40.62 18.09
CA ALA A 229 5.85 40.03 17.47
C ALA A 229 6.18 39.03 16.34
N THR A 230 7.17 39.33 15.50
CA THR A 230 7.63 38.38 14.47
C THR A 230 8.30 37.16 15.10
N LEU A 231 9.13 37.34 16.13
CA LEU A 231 9.76 36.23 16.85
C LEU A 231 8.72 35.34 17.56
N LYS A 232 7.66 35.92 18.16
CA LYS A 232 6.55 35.13 18.73
C LYS A 232 5.84 34.28 17.69
N THR A 233 5.45 34.86 16.56
CA THR A 233 4.78 34.09 15.49
C THR A 233 5.71 33.07 14.84
N GLU A 234 7.03 33.31 14.78
CA GLU A 234 7.99 32.32 14.32
C GLU A 234 8.15 31.15 15.31
N VAL A 235 8.22 31.42 16.62
CA VAL A 235 8.21 30.39 17.67
C VAL A 235 6.93 29.56 17.63
N GLU A 236 5.77 30.19 17.44
CA GLU A 236 4.47 29.52 17.35
C GLU A 236 4.38 28.63 16.08
N ASN A 237 4.89 29.10 14.94
CA ASN A 237 5.02 28.30 13.72
C ASN A 237 6.01 27.13 13.88
N ARG A 238 7.16 27.35 14.54
CA ARG A 238 8.14 26.28 14.85
C ARG A 238 7.52 25.24 15.80
N GLY A 239 6.76 25.67 16.81
CA GLY A 239 6.02 24.78 17.72
C GLY A 239 4.99 23.91 16.99
N ASN A 240 4.18 24.50 16.12
CA ASN A 240 3.25 23.76 15.24
C ASN A 240 3.98 22.76 14.34
N THR A 241 5.16 23.12 13.83
CA THR A 241 6.00 22.24 13.01
C THR A 241 6.55 21.05 13.81
N ILE A 242 7.02 21.29 15.04
CA ILE A 242 7.50 20.24 15.97
C ILE A 242 6.35 19.28 16.34
N ALA A 243 5.16 19.80 16.66
CA ALA A 243 3.99 18.96 16.93
C ALA A 243 3.63 18.06 15.72
N GLY A 244 3.66 18.62 14.51
CA GLY A 244 3.45 17.88 13.26
C GLY A 244 4.58 16.89 12.91
N ILE A 245 5.78 17.04 13.46
CA ILE A 245 6.87 16.06 13.34
C ILE A 245 6.69 14.94 14.38
N ASN A 246 6.34 15.25 15.64
CA ASN A 246 6.12 14.25 16.68
C ASN A 246 4.93 13.31 16.36
N ASP A 247 3.85 13.84 15.79
CA ASP A 247 2.72 13.01 15.32
C ASP A 247 3.13 12.09 14.15
N LYS A 248 4.00 12.55 13.24
CA LYS A 248 4.60 11.70 12.18
C LYS A 248 5.54 10.65 12.78
N LEU A 249 6.36 11.00 13.77
CA LEU A 249 7.26 10.08 14.46
C LEU A 249 6.48 8.95 15.14
N SER A 250 5.44 9.29 15.92
CA SER A 250 4.62 8.29 16.60
C SER A 250 3.79 7.42 15.64
N LYS A 251 3.51 7.90 14.43
CA LYS A 251 2.94 7.08 13.34
C LYS A 251 4.00 6.17 12.72
N ALA A 252 5.23 6.65 12.52
CA ALA A 252 6.35 5.84 12.03
C ALA A 252 6.71 4.70 12.99
N GLU A 253 6.84 4.98 14.29
CA GLU A 253 7.06 3.99 15.36
C GLU A 253 6.00 2.88 15.33
N LYS A 254 4.71 3.25 15.29
CA LYS A 254 3.60 2.28 15.20
C LYS A 254 3.60 1.48 13.88
N THR A 255 4.22 1.98 12.81
CA THR A 255 4.43 1.20 11.58
C THR A 255 5.66 0.30 11.65
N LEU A 256 6.75 0.70 12.31
CA LEU A 256 7.92 -0.15 12.61
C LEU A 256 7.52 -1.33 13.48
N ASP A 257 6.88 -1.08 14.61
CA ASP A 257 6.42 -2.10 15.55
C ASP A 257 5.44 -3.10 14.89
N ARG A 258 4.62 -2.63 13.94
CA ARG A 258 3.82 -3.51 13.08
C ARG A 258 4.69 -4.33 12.11
N ARG A 259 5.73 -3.75 11.50
CA ARG A 259 6.61 -4.46 10.56
C ARG A 259 7.48 -5.50 11.26
N ASP A 260 7.96 -5.23 12.47
CA ASP A 260 8.76 -6.20 13.24
C ASP A 260 7.94 -7.40 13.72
N ARG A 261 6.64 -7.20 13.95
CA ARG A 261 5.68 -8.30 14.16
C ARG A 261 5.47 -9.08 12.87
N GLN A 262 5.29 -8.40 11.73
CA GLN A 262 5.17 -9.06 10.42
C GLN A 262 6.44 -9.81 10.01
N LEU A 263 7.64 -9.32 10.35
CA LEU A 263 8.92 -9.98 10.10
C LEU A 263 9.08 -11.25 10.97
N ARG A 264 8.76 -11.17 12.27
CA ARG A 264 8.70 -12.36 13.14
C ARG A 264 7.70 -13.41 12.63
N ASP A 265 6.50 -12.99 12.26
CA ASP A 265 5.48 -13.83 11.65
C ASP A 265 5.94 -14.50 10.33
N MET A 266 6.84 -13.87 9.57
CA MET A 266 7.39 -14.43 8.33
C MET A 266 8.62 -15.32 8.57
N GLY A 267 9.46 -14.99 9.56
CA GLY A 267 10.58 -15.84 10.01
C GLY A 267 10.08 -17.19 10.51
N ASN A 268 9.08 -17.19 11.40
CA ASN A 268 8.47 -18.42 11.91
C ASN A 268 7.87 -19.29 10.77
N LYS A 269 7.28 -18.66 9.75
CA LYS A 269 6.76 -19.37 8.57
C LYS A 269 7.88 -19.96 7.70
N LEU A 270 8.96 -19.21 7.49
CA LEU A 270 10.14 -19.67 6.76
C LEU A 270 10.77 -20.89 7.45
N GLU A 271 10.90 -20.85 8.78
CA GLU A 271 11.40 -21.97 9.57
C GLU A 271 10.50 -23.21 9.43
N THR A 272 9.18 -23.08 9.57
CA THR A 272 8.26 -24.21 9.33
C THR A 272 8.33 -24.76 7.91
N ALA A 273 8.45 -23.89 6.90
CA ALA A 273 8.58 -24.32 5.50
C ALA A 273 9.92 -25.02 5.22
N GLN A 274 10.99 -24.63 5.91
CA GLN A 274 12.29 -25.28 5.82
C GLN A 274 12.29 -26.65 6.50
N GLN A 275 11.65 -26.78 7.68
CA GLN A 275 11.41 -28.09 8.32
C GLN A 275 10.56 -29.02 7.44
N GLU A 276 9.51 -28.50 6.78
CA GLU A 276 8.72 -29.25 5.80
C GLU A 276 9.55 -29.67 4.57
N GLN A 277 10.43 -28.78 4.07
CA GLN A 277 11.35 -29.08 2.97
C GLN A 277 12.36 -30.18 3.33
N GLU A 278 12.94 -30.14 4.53
CA GLU A 278 13.87 -31.15 5.03
C GLU A 278 13.18 -32.51 5.21
N ALA A 279 11.97 -32.53 5.79
CA ALA A 279 11.15 -33.73 5.89
C ALA A 279 10.76 -34.31 4.52
N ALA A 280 10.41 -33.46 3.55
CA ALA A 280 10.12 -33.86 2.18
C ALA A 280 11.38 -34.42 1.47
N SER A 281 12.55 -33.82 1.70
CA SER A 281 13.83 -34.27 1.17
C SER A 281 14.23 -35.66 1.71
N ALA A 282 14.12 -35.88 3.02
CA ALA A 282 14.36 -37.17 3.65
C ALA A 282 13.42 -38.26 3.11
N LYS A 283 12.13 -37.93 2.93
CA LYS A 283 11.14 -38.83 2.34
C LYS A 283 11.41 -39.14 0.86
N ALA A 284 11.92 -38.16 0.10
CA ALA A 284 12.33 -38.35 -1.29
C ALA A 284 13.60 -39.23 -1.41
N ALA A 285 14.52 -39.15 -0.45
CA ALA A 285 15.67 -40.07 -0.37
C ALA A 285 15.18 -41.51 -0.09
N GLN A 286 14.36 -41.71 0.93
CA GLN A 286 13.80 -43.03 1.28
C GLN A 286 13.04 -43.69 0.11
N LEU A 287 12.31 -42.89 -0.69
CA LEU A 287 11.64 -43.38 -1.89
C LEU A 287 12.59 -43.73 -3.05
N ARG A 288 13.78 -43.12 -3.13
CA ARG A 288 14.82 -43.52 -4.09
C ARG A 288 15.45 -44.85 -3.68
N ASP A 289 15.75 -45.04 -2.40
CA ASP A 289 16.32 -46.30 -1.90
C ASP A 289 15.35 -47.48 -2.15
N GLN A 290 14.05 -47.26 -1.93
CA GLN A 290 12.99 -48.24 -2.28
C GLN A 290 12.90 -48.50 -3.80
N LEU A 291 13.03 -47.45 -4.63
CA LEU A 291 13.03 -47.58 -6.08
C LEU A 291 14.25 -48.38 -6.58
N ASP A 292 15.43 -48.18 -6.00
CA ASP A 292 16.65 -48.86 -6.42
C ASP A 292 16.72 -50.30 -5.88
N SER A 293 16.16 -50.56 -4.68
CA SER A 293 15.91 -51.93 -4.20
C SER A 293 14.95 -52.70 -5.13
N THR A 294 13.83 -52.09 -5.51
CA THR A 294 12.85 -52.75 -6.41
C THR A 294 13.37 -52.93 -7.84
N LYS A 295 14.24 -52.04 -8.35
CA LYS A 295 15.02 -52.29 -9.59
C LYS A 295 15.93 -53.51 -9.46
N ALA A 296 16.66 -53.65 -8.35
CA ALA A 296 17.54 -54.80 -8.14
C ALA A 296 16.76 -56.14 -8.10
N GLU A 297 15.58 -56.16 -7.50
CA GLU A 297 14.67 -57.32 -7.55
C GLU A 297 14.10 -57.56 -8.97
N PHE A 298 13.79 -56.50 -9.72
CA PHE A 298 13.34 -56.61 -11.10
C PHE A 298 14.43 -57.18 -12.02
N ASP A 299 15.67 -56.70 -11.95
CA ASP A 299 16.75 -57.26 -12.77
C ASP A 299 17.12 -58.69 -12.34
N LYS A 300 17.00 -59.03 -11.05
CA LYS A 300 17.16 -60.41 -10.56
C LYS A 300 16.08 -61.35 -11.10
N THR A 301 14.81 -60.94 -11.11
CA THR A 301 13.70 -61.74 -11.65
C THR A 301 13.74 -61.84 -13.18
N LYS A 302 14.13 -60.76 -13.87
CA LYS A 302 14.44 -60.74 -15.31
C LYS A 302 15.59 -61.69 -15.66
N GLN A 303 16.64 -61.76 -14.85
CA GLN A 303 17.73 -62.73 -15.05
C GLN A 303 17.27 -64.18 -14.86
N THR A 304 16.40 -64.46 -13.87
CA THR A 304 15.80 -65.81 -13.75
C THR A 304 14.90 -66.16 -14.95
N LEU A 305 14.14 -65.20 -15.49
CA LEU A 305 13.31 -65.41 -16.69
C LEU A 305 14.16 -65.70 -17.94
N VAL A 306 15.32 -65.04 -18.08
CA VAL A 306 16.29 -65.33 -19.16
C VAL A 306 16.87 -66.74 -19.02
N ASN A 307 17.12 -67.22 -17.81
CA ASN A 307 17.64 -68.56 -17.56
C ASN A 307 16.57 -69.63 -17.85
N THR A 308 15.35 -69.50 -17.29
CA THR A 308 14.27 -70.47 -17.56
C THR A 308 13.84 -70.48 -19.03
N SER A 309 13.93 -69.35 -19.74
CA SER A 309 13.72 -69.29 -21.20
C SER A 309 14.76 -70.10 -21.98
N LYS A 310 16.05 -70.10 -21.56
CA LYS A 310 17.09 -70.96 -22.14
C LYS A 310 16.84 -72.44 -21.84
N GLU A 311 16.45 -72.77 -20.61
CA GLU A 311 16.10 -74.15 -20.22
C GLU A 311 14.90 -74.66 -21.04
N LEU A 312 13.87 -73.85 -21.21
CA LEU A 312 12.70 -74.17 -22.05
C LEU A 312 13.10 -74.38 -23.51
N LYS A 313 14.02 -73.58 -24.05
CA LYS A 313 14.56 -73.76 -25.40
C LYS A 313 15.33 -75.08 -25.52
N ASN A 314 16.20 -75.40 -24.56
CA ASN A 314 16.94 -76.67 -24.57
C ASN A 314 15.97 -77.88 -24.54
N MET A 315 14.95 -77.83 -23.69
CA MET A 315 13.87 -78.84 -23.64
C MET A 315 13.13 -78.98 -24.99
N ILE A 316 12.87 -77.86 -25.69
CA ILE A 316 12.25 -77.87 -27.02
C ILE A 316 13.19 -78.49 -28.06
N ASP A 317 14.48 -78.15 -28.03
CA ASP A 317 15.48 -78.67 -28.97
C ASP A 317 15.80 -80.16 -28.73
N ASP A 318 15.77 -80.63 -27.48
CA ASP A 318 15.83 -82.07 -27.16
C ASP A 318 14.53 -82.80 -27.54
N GLY A 319 13.37 -82.17 -27.34
CA GLY A 319 12.09 -82.64 -27.90
C GLY A 319 12.06 -82.69 -29.44
N ASN A 320 12.88 -81.88 -30.11
CA ASN A 320 13.09 -81.95 -31.56
C ASN A 320 14.03 -83.09 -31.95
N ARG A 321 15.11 -83.31 -31.18
CA ARG A 321 16.02 -84.46 -31.35
C ARG A 321 15.27 -85.80 -31.20
N LEU A 322 14.51 -85.97 -30.12
CA LEU A 322 13.71 -87.17 -29.88
C LEU A 322 12.67 -87.42 -30.98
N ARG A 323 11.99 -86.38 -31.48
CA ARG A 323 11.08 -86.51 -32.65
C ARG A 323 11.81 -86.93 -33.92
N ASN A 324 13.04 -86.47 -34.14
CA ASN A 324 13.86 -86.89 -35.28
C ASN A 324 14.38 -88.34 -35.13
N GLU A 325 14.67 -88.81 -33.92
CA GLU A 325 14.99 -90.22 -33.66
C GLU A 325 13.78 -91.12 -33.84
N VAL A 326 12.59 -90.75 -33.34
CA VAL A 326 11.33 -91.46 -33.63
C VAL A 326 11.04 -91.50 -35.14
N SER A 327 11.35 -90.43 -35.88
CA SER A 327 11.25 -90.42 -37.35
C SER A 327 12.23 -91.39 -38.02
N LYS A 328 13.47 -91.51 -37.53
CA LYS A 328 14.45 -92.51 -37.99
C LYS A 328 13.99 -93.94 -37.68
N LEU A 329 13.56 -94.21 -36.44
CA LEU A 329 13.12 -95.53 -36.00
C LEU A 329 11.88 -96.00 -36.77
N THR A 330 10.90 -95.10 -37.00
CA THR A 330 9.73 -95.40 -37.84
C THR A 330 10.12 -95.72 -39.28
N LYS A 331 11.10 -94.99 -39.86
CA LYS A 331 11.63 -95.30 -41.21
C LYS A 331 12.36 -96.64 -41.26
N GLN A 332 13.13 -96.98 -40.22
CA GLN A 332 13.79 -98.29 -40.10
C GLN A 332 12.76 -99.42 -39.94
N ALA A 333 11.69 -99.23 -39.17
CA ALA A 333 10.59 -100.19 -39.04
C ALA A 333 9.92 -100.46 -40.40
N VAL A 334 9.59 -99.42 -41.17
CA VAL A 334 9.05 -99.56 -42.55
C VAL A 334 10.04 -100.26 -43.49
N GLN A 335 11.34 -100.01 -43.35
CA GLN A 335 12.37 -100.66 -44.15
C GLN A 335 12.51 -102.16 -43.81
N GLN A 336 12.42 -102.55 -42.53
CA GLN A 336 12.40 -103.95 -42.11
C GLN A 336 11.09 -104.64 -42.50
N MET A 337 9.94 -103.96 -42.43
CA MET A 337 8.65 -104.48 -42.89
C MET A 337 8.70 -104.90 -44.37
N LYS A 338 9.29 -104.08 -45.23
CA LYS A 338 9.53 -104.44 -46.65
C LYS A 338 10.51 -105.60 -46.82
N ARG A 339 11.48 -105.75 -45.92
CA ARG A 339 12.46 -106.85 -45.94
C ARG A 339 11.84 -108.18 -45.50
N TYR A 340 10.90 -108.13 -44.57
CA TYR A 340 10.08 -109.26 -44.13
C TYR A 340 9.14 -109.73 -45.25
N GLN A 341 8.40 -108.80 -45.88
CA GLN A 341 7.50 -109.12 -47.01
C GLN A 341 8.21 -109.79 -48.21
N LEU A 342 9.45 -109.39 -48.50
CA LEU A 342 10.26 -110.02 -49.56
C LEU A 342 10.78 -111.42 -49.22
N LEU A 343 10.85 -111.79 -47.93
CA LEU A 343 11.19 -113.15 -47.49
C LEU A 343 9.95 -114.05 -47.40
N GLU A 344 8.79 -113.49 -47.06
CA GLU A 344 7.52 -114.20 -46.96
C GLU A 344 7.00 -114.64 -48.33
N GLN A 345 7.16 -113.79 -49.36
CA GLN A 345 6.82 -114.11 -50.76
C GLN A 345 7.69 -115.21 -51.39
N ALA A 346 8.86 -115.51 -50.82
CA ALA A 346 9.79 -116.50 -51.39
C ALA A 346 9.53 -117.95 -50.95
N LYS A 347 8.54 -118.21 -50.08
CA LYS A 347 8.35 -119.52 -49.42
C LYS A 347 7.07 -120.28 -49.80
N ALA A 348 6.09 -119.63 -50.44
CA ALA A 348 4.72 -120.16 -50.55
C ALA A 348 4.25 -120.58 -51.97
N GLY A 349 4.92 -120.16 -53.04
CA GLY A 349 4.36 -120.18 -54.41
C GLY A 349 4.95 -121.21 -55.37
N VAL A 350 4.94 -122.51 -55.03
CA VAL A 350 5.40 -123.59 -55.94
C VAL A 350 4.43 -124.77 -56.06
N GLU A 351 3.78 -125.22 -54.97
CA GLU A 351 3.07 -126.52 -54.97
C GLU A 351 1.56 -126.48 -54.66
N SER A 352 0.97 -125.32 -54.33
CA SER A 352 -0.47 -125.23 -53.96
C SER A 352 -1.37 -124.47 -54.96
N ASP A 353 -0.82 -123.73 -55.93
CA ASP A 353 -1.60 -122.74 -56.69
C ASP A 353 -2.42 -123.32 -57.86
N ARG A 354 -2.20 -124.58 -58.26
CA ARG A 354 -2.80 -125.14 -59.48
C ARG A 354 -4.31 -125.41 -59.38
N GLU A 355 -4.82 -125.71 -58.20
CA GLU A 355 -6.22 -126.16 -58.02
C GLU A 355 -7.15 -125.03 -57.52
N ASN A 356 -6.67 -124.17 -56.62
CA ASN A 356 -7.47 -123.09 -56.01
C ASN A 356 -7.89 -121.99 -56.99
N LEU A 357 -7.11 -121.76 -58.07
CA LEU A 357 -7.39 -120.72 -59.06
C LEU A 357 -8.70 -120.91 -59.84
N ARG A 358 -9.32 -122.10 -59.80
CA ARG A 358 -10.63 -122.33 -60.44
C ARG A 358 -11.83 -121.79 -59.66
N GLN A 359 -11.73 -121.53 -58.36
CA GLN A 359 -12.85 -121.03 -57.55
C GLN A 359 -12.83 -119.53 -57.27
N GLN A 360 -11.66 -118.87 -57.30
CA GLN A 360 -11.56 -117.45 -56.92
C GLN A 360 -12.15 -116.47 -57.96
N VAL A 361 -12.20 -116.86 -59.25
CA VAL A 361 -12.67 -116.00 -60.36
C VAL A 361 -14.09 -115.45 -60.12
N SER A 362 -15.01 -116.29 -59.64
CA SER A 362 -16.43 -115.93 -59.42
C SER A 362 -16.67 -114.99 -58.22
N VAL A 363 -15.64 -114.73 -57.40
CA VAL A 363 -15.70 -113.73 -56.33
C VAL A 363 -15.24 -112.36 -56.86
N MET A 364 -14.10 -112.32 -57.55
CA MET A 364 -13.50 -111.08 -58.06
C MET A 364 -14.43 -110.34 -59.05
N GLU A 365 -15.22 -111.05 -59.84
CA GLU A 365 -16.22 -110.45 -60.75
C GLU A 365 -17.26 -109.58 -60.03
N ARG A 366 -17.63 -109.92 -58.78
CA ARG A 366 -18.57 -109.13 -57.96
C ARG A 366 -17.91 -107.92 -57.31
N GLU A 367 -16.65 -108.04 -56.90
CA GLU A 367 -15.89 -106.92 -56.32
C GLU A 367 -15.58 -105.84 -57.36
N ILE A 368 -15.30 -106.23 -58.61
CA ILE A 368 -15.10 -105.30 -59.74
C ILE A 368 -16.37 -104.46 -60.02
N MET A 369 -17.57 -105.05 -59.87
CA MET A 369 -18.85 -104.34 -60.01
C MET A 369 -19.07 -103.31 -58.89
N LEU A 370 -18.75 -103.64 -57.64
CA LEU A 370 -18.84 -102.70 -56.51
C LEU A 370 -17.84 -101.55 -56.64
N ASN A 371 -16.58 -101.86 -56.97
CA ASN A 371 -15.52 -100.85 -57.10
C ASN A 371 -15.77 -99.88 -58.27
N LYS A 372 -16.35 -100.34 -59.40
CA LYS A 372 -16.82 -99.43 -60.46
C LYS A 372 -17.88 -98.46 -59.95
N LYS A 373 -18.84 -98.94 -59.16
CA LYS A 373 -19.94 -98.13 -58.64
C LYS A 373 -19.48 -97.07 -57.63
N GLN A 374 -18.44 -97.38 -56.84
CA GLN A 374 -17.77 -96.39 -55.98
C GLN A 374 -17.02 -95.35 -56.81
N ALA A 375 -16.21 -95.77 -57.79
CA ALA A 375 -15.45 -94.84 -58.64
C ALA A 375 -16.35 -93.86 -59.44
N GLU A 376 -17.58 -94.27 -59.80
CA GLU A 376 -18.58 -93.37 -60.38
C GLU A 376 -19.18 -92.37 -59.38
N ALA A 377 -19.24 -92.70 -58.10
CA ALA A 377 -19.64 -91.77 -57.04
C ALA A 377 -18.52 -90.75 -56.75
N ASP A 378 -17.31 -91.24 -56.52
CA ASP A 378 -16.11 -90.42 -56.27
C ASP A 378 -15.89 -89.40 -57.39
N LYS A 379 -16.10 -89.80 -58.66
CA LYS A 379 -16.00 -88.90 -59.81
C LYS A 379 -17.02 -87.76 -59.78
N ARG A 380 -18.26 -88.01 -59.33
CA ARG A 380 -19.29 -86.96 -59.19
C ARG A 380 -18.98 -86.01 -58.04
N GLU A 381 -18.39 -86.52 -56.96
CA GLU A 381 -17.91 -85.70 -55.85
C GLU A 381 -16.74 -84.80 -56.29
N ILE A 382 -15.78 -85.32 -57.06
CA ILE A 382 -14.71 -84.55 -57.69
C ILE A 382 -15.25 -83.47 -58.64
N GLU A 383 -16.28 -83.77 -59.45
CA GLU A 383 -16.93 -82.75 -60.31
C GLU A 383 -17.63 -81.65 -59.50
N ASN A 384 -18.26 -81.97 -58.37
CA ASN A 384 -18.87 -80.98 -57.48
C ASN A 384 -17.81 -80.13 -56.77
N LEU A 385 -16.76 -80.73 -56.22
CA LEU A 385 -15.64 -80.01 -55.57
C LEU A 385 -14.92 -79.07 -56.54
N ASN A 386 -14.80 -79.42 -57.82
CA ASN A 386 -14.27 -78.50 -58.83
C ASN A 386 -15.22 -77.32 -59.11
N ARG A 387 -16.54 -77.53 -59.11
CA ARG A 387 -17.52 -76.41 -59.22
C ARG A 387 -17.45 -75.48 -58.02
N GLU A 388 -17.34 -76.01 -56.80
CA GLU A 388 -17.17 -75.21 -55.58
C GLU A 388 -15.86 -74.41 -55.60
N LYS A 389 -14.75 -75.04 -56.02
CA LYS A 389 -13.45 -74.39 -56.25
C LYS A 389 -13.54 -73.24 -57.26
N ASP A 390 -14.24 -73.40 -58.37
CA ASP A 390 -14.41 -72.35 -59.38
C ASP A 390 -15.30 -71.19 -58.90
N ILE A 391 -16.30 -71.47 -58.06
CA ILE A 391 -17.12 -70.45 -57.38
C ILE A 391 -16.28 -69.69 -56.35
N LEU A 392 -15.48 -70.39 -55.54
CA LEU A 392 -14.56 -69.80 -54.57
C LEU A 392 -13.49 -68.94 -55.24
N ASN A 393 -12.90 -69.38 -56.35
CA ASN A 393 -11.94 -68.59 -57.13
C ASN A 393 -12.59 -67.29 -57.67
N LYS A 394 -13.80 -67.36 -58.23
CA LYS A 394 -14.52 -66.17 -58.72
C LYS A 394 -14.88 -65.19 -57.58
N ASN A 395 -15.24 -65.70 -56.41
CA ASN A 395 -15.52 -64.86 -55.25
C ASN A 395 -14.25 -64.23 -54.67
N MET A 396 -13.14 -64.99 -54.60
CA MET A 396 -11.82 -64.46 -54.21
C MET A 396 -11.37 -63.35 -55.15
N GLN A 397 -11.53 -63.52 -56.46
CA GLN A 397 -11.14 -62.52 -57.46
C GLN A 397 -11.98 -61.23 -57.37
N LYS A 398 -13.28 -61.33 -57.01
CA LYS A 398 -14.10 -60.14 -56.69
C LYS A 398 -13.57 -59.40 -55.47
N ILE A 399 -13.36 -60.11 -54.36
CA ILE A 399 -12.83 -59.53 -53.10
C ILE A 399 -11.45 -58.88 -53.34
N GLN A 400 -10.61 -59.50 -54.17
CA GLN A 400 -9.31 -58.94 -54.56
C GLN A 400 -9.44 -57.63 -55.36
N ASN A 401 -10.38 -57.57 -56.31
CA ASN A 401 -10.64 -56.35 -57.08
C ASN A 401 -11.23 -55.23 -56.18
N GLU A 402 -12.21 -55.55 -55.34
CA GLU A 402 -12.80 -54.63 -54.36
C GLU A 402 -11.75 -54.09 -53.38
N ALA A 403 -10.83 -54.94 -52.90
CA ALA A 403 -9.70 -54.52 -52.08
C ALA A 403 -8.74 -53.60 -52.84
N MET A 404 -8.51 -53.84 -54.14
CA MET A 404 -7.64 -53.02 -54.98
C MET A 404 -8.25 -51.63 -55.28
N GLU A 405 -9.56 -51.54 -55.50
CA GLU A 405 -10.28 -50.26 -55.63
C GLU A 405 -10.25 -49.47 -54.31
N ASN A 406 -10.52 -50.12 -53.17
CA ASN A 406 -10.42 -49.49 -51.85
C ASN A 406 -9.00 -48.96 -51.58
N LEU A 407 -7.95 -49.70 -51.96
CA LEU A 407 -6.56 -49.24 -51.86
C LEU A 407 -6.29 -47.99 -52.71
N GLN A 408 -6.84 -47.91 -53.93
CA GLN A 408 -6.73 -46.71 -54.76
C GLN A 408 -7.46 -45.50 -54.16
N ILE A 409 -8.63 -45.71 -53.53
CA ILE A 409 -9.37 -44.65 -52.83
C ILE A 409 -8.56 -44.14 -51.64
N ILE A 410 -7.99 -45.04 -50.82
CA ILE A 410 -7.14 -44.69 -49.67
C ILE A 410 -5.92 -43.87 -50.15
N ASN A 411 -5.23 -44.31 -51.20
CA ASN A 411 -4.07 -43.60 -51.74
C ASN A 411 -4.42 -42.16 -52.22
N ARG A 412 -5.58 -41.97 -52.86
CA ARG A 412 -6.06 -40.63 -53.25
C ARG A 412 -6.38 -39.74 -52.04
N GLN A 413 -7.00 -40.31 -51.00
CA GLN A 413 -7.28 -39.58 -49.76
C GLN A 413 -5.99 -39.23 -49.00
N GLU A 414 -4.99 -40.11 -48.99
CA GLU A 414 -3.69 -39.83 -48.37
C GLU A 414 -2.91 -38.74 -49.13
N GLN A 415 -2.99 -38.72 -50.46
CA GLN A 415 -2.46 -37.60 -51.26
C GLN A 415 -3.17 -36.28 -50.96
N ARG A 416 -4.51 -36.28 -50.84
CA ARG A 416 -5.24 -35.04 -50.48
C ARG A 416 -4.95 -34.60 -49.05
N ARG A 417 -4.75 -35.54 -48.10
CA ARG A 417 -4.28 -35.23 -46.74
C ARG A 417 -2.92 -34.53 -46.77
N LYS A 418 -1.94 -35.06 -47.51
CA LYS A 418 -0.59 -34.46 -47.63
C LYS A 418 -0.61 -33.07 -48.26
N GLN A 419 -1.53 -32.80 -49.20
CA GLN A 419 -1.75 -31.44 -49.72
C GLN A 419 -2.27 -30.50 -48.62
N LEU A 420 -3.32 -30.90 -47.89
CA LEU A 420 -3.90 -30.09 -46.81
C LEU A 420 -2.91 -29.85 -45.65
N GLU A 421 -2.06 -30.83 -45.34
CA GLU A 421 -0.98 -30.69 -44.36
C GLU A 421 0.06 -29.65 -44.82
N HIS A 422 0.44 -29.65 -46.11
CA HIS A 422 1.33 -28.63 -46.67
C HIS A 422 0.69 -27.22 -46.75
N GLU A 423 -0.60 -27.14 -47.09
CA GLU A 423 -1.40 -25.91 -47.05
C GLU A 423 -1.44 -25.32 -45.60
N LEU A 424 -1.60 -26.18 -44.58
CA LEU A 424 -1.58 -25.80 -43.17
C LEU A 424 -0.20 -25.34 -42.69
N ASP A 425 0.89 -26.06 -43.00
CA ASP A 425 2.26 -25.66 -42.64
C ASP A 425 2.65 -24.31 -43.26
N THR A 426 2.24 -24.08 -44.51
CA THR A 426 2.47 -22.82 -45.22
C THR A 426 1.72 -21.67 -44.55
N SER A 427 0.46 -21.89 -44.17
CA SER A 427 -0.35 -20.92 -43.41
C SER A 427 0.24 -20.62 -42.03
N ALA A 428 0.69 -21.65 -41.29
CA ALA A 428 1.33 -21.49 -39.99
C ALA A 428 2.64 -20.69 -40.07
N SER A 429 3.44 -20.90 -41.13
CA SER A 429 4.63 -20.10 -41.42
C SER A 429 4.29 -18.62 -41.69
N GLN A 430 3.23 -18.36 -42.45
CA GLN A 430 2.75 -17.00 -42.73
C GLN A 430 2.21 -16.28 -41.47
N ILE A 431 1.47 -17.00 -40.62
CA ILE A 431 1.00 -16.49 -39.31
C ILE A 431 2.20 -16.15 -38.40
N ASN A 432 3.24 -16.98 -38.36
CA ASN A 432 4.45 -16.68 -37.58
C ASN A 432 5.21 -15.44 -38.11
N LYS A 433 5.28 -15.25 -39.45
CA LYS A 433 5.84 -14.01 -40.03
C LYS A 433 5.02 -12.78 -39.63
N GLN A 434 3.69 -12.85 -39.68
CA GLN A 434 2.81 -11.76 -39.24
C GLN A 434 2.99 -11.45 -37.74
N ARG A 435 3.09 -12.48 -36.88
CA ARG A 435 3.34 -12.32 -35.44
C ARG A 435 4.70 -11.67 -35.14
N LEU A 436 5.73 -11.91 -35.95
CA LEU A 436 7.02 -11.22 -35.82
C LEU A 436 6.92 -9.75 -36.22
N VAL A 437 6.20 -9.42 -37.30
CA VAL A 437 5.95 -8.03 -37.71
C VAL A 437 5.14 -7.27 -36.66
N ILE A 438 4.10 -7.88 -36.09
CA ILE A 438 3.30 -7.29 -34.99
C ILE A 438 4.20 -6.97 -33.80
N ARG A 439 5.04 -7.90 -33.34
CA ARG A 439 5.99 -7.66 -32.23
C ARG A 439 7.01 -6.56 -32.50
N GLN A 440 7.41 -6.37 -33.76
CA GLN A 440 8.30 -5.27 -34.12
C GLN A 440 7.56 -3.93 -34.06
N LEU A 441 6.34 -3.86 -34.62
CA LEU A 441 5.49 -2.67 -34.54
C LEU A 441 5.07 -2.32 -33.11
N GLU A 442 4.84 -3.32 -32.25
CA GLU A 442 4.61 -3.14 -30.81
C GLU A 442 5.83 -2.44 -30.17
N LYS A 443 7.04 -2.96 -30.37
CA LYS A 443 8.28 -2.35 -29.89
C LYS A 443 8.55 -0.94 -30.44
N ASP A 444 8.31 -0.72 -31.73
CA ASP A 444 8.49 0.60 -32.32
C ASP A 444 7.45 1.61 -31.78
N LYS A 445 6.22 1.17 -31.51
CA LYS A 445 5.18 1.98 -30.84
C LYS A 445 5.53 2.27 -29.38
N ASP A 446 6.10 1.30 -28.65
CA ASP A 446 6.55 1.50 -27.27
C ASP A 446 7.75 2.47 -27.20
N ARG A 447 8.74 2.32 -28.09
CA ARG A 447 9.85 3.28 -28.19
C ARG A 447 9.39 4.70 -28.54
N MET A 448 8.42 4.84 -29.46
CA MET A 448 7.84 6.15 -29.78
C MET A 448 7.08 6.77 -28.60
N LEU A 449 6.50 5.96 -27.70
CA LEU A 449 5.91 6.44 -26.44
C LEU A 449 7.00 6.90 -25.46
N GLU A 450 8.08 6.14 -25.29
CA GLU A 450 9.25 6.53 -24.48
C GLU A 450 9.87 7.85 -24.99
N GLU A 451 10.10 7.96 -26.30
CA GLU A 451 10.56 9.19 -26.97
C GLU A 451 9.60 10.37 -26.74
N THR A 452 8.29 10.14 -26.77
CA THR A 452 7.27 11.18 -26.51
C THR A 452 7.23 11.61 -25.05
N ILE A 453 7.36 10.68 -24.10
CA ILE A 453 7.39 10.98 -22.66
C ILE A 453 8.64 11.81 -22.33
N ALA A 454 9.82 11.37 -22.77
CA ALA A 454 11.07 12.09 -22.54
C ALA A 454 11.10 13.49 -23.21
N LEU A 455 10.39 13.68 -24.32
CA LEU A 455 10.19 15.00 -24.92
C LEU A 455 9.24 15.89 -24.12
N ASN A 456 8.18 15.33 -23.52
CA ASN A 456 7.25 16.07 -22.67
C ASN A 456 7.90 16.47 -21.34
N GLU A 457 8.58 15.55 -20.65
CA GLU A 457 9.36 15.86 -19.43
C GLU A 457 10.33 17.01 -19.68
N LYS A 458 11.02 16.99 -20.83
CA LYS A 458 11.94 18.05 -21.24
C LYS A 458 11.25 19.37 -21.62
N ILE A 459 9.99 19.35 -22.04
CA ILE A 459 9.17 20.55 -22.24
C ILE A 459 8.75 21.14 -20.88
N ASP A 460 8.40 20.30 -19.91
CA ASP A 460 8.03 20.72 -18.56
C ASP A 460 9.25 21.30 -17.81
N ASP A 461 10.42 20.66 -17.88
CA ASP A 461 11.70 21.19 -17.36
C ASP A 461 12.03 22.59 -17.92
N ILE A 462 11.95 22.74 -19.25
CA ILE A 462 12.20 24.02 -19.92
C ILE A 462 11.13 25.06 -19.55
N SER A 463 9.88 24.63 -19.33
CA SER A 463 8.78 25.52 -18.94
C SER A 463 8.96 26.04 -17.51
N GLU A 464 9.40 25.21 -16.55
CA GLU A 464 9.69 25.68 -15.20
C GLU A 464 11.00 26.48 -15.14
N GLU A 465 12.04 26.18 -15.94
CA GLU A 465 13.19 27.11 -16.06
C GLU A 465 12.72 28.47 -16.60
N VAL A 466 11.95 28.51 -17.70
CA VAL A 466 11.41 29.78 -18.23
C VAL A 466 10.58 30.51 -17.18
N ARG A 467 9.83 29.80 -16.34
CA ARG A 467 9.04 30.36 -15.23
C ARG A 467 9.92 30.95 -14.12
N LEU A 468 10.97 30.23 -13.71
CA LEU A 468 11.97 30.70 -12.75
C LEU A 468 12.73 31.93 -13.28
N ARG A 469 13.23 31.88 -14.52
CA ARG A 469 13.86 33.04 -15.19
C ARG A 469 12.92 34.24 -15.30
N THR A 470 11.63 34.00 -15.49
CA THR A 470 10.63 35.07 -15.52
C THR A 470 10.43 35.72 -14.14
N ALA A 471 10.53 34.94 -13.05
CA ALA A 471 10.55 35.47 -11.69
C ALA A 471 11.85 36.26 -11.40
N ASP A 472 13.02 35.71 -11.73
CA ASP A 472 14.33 36.40 -11.64
C ASP A 472 14.27 37.78 -12.31
N ILE A 473 13.73 37.83 -13.54
CA ILE A 473 13.57 39.07 -14.32
C ILE A 473 12.60 40.04 -13.64
N LEU A 474 11.59 39.56 -12.92
CA LEU A 474 10.60 40.39 -12.22
C LEU A 474 11.22 41.06 -10.98
N ASP A 475 11.99 40.32 -10.20
CA ASP A 475 12.69 40.84 -9.02
C ASP A 475 13.89 41.71 -9.39
N LEU A 476 14.65 41.37 -10.43
CA LEU A 476 15.67 42.26 -10.99
C LEU A 476 15.06 43.58 -11.50
N LYS A 477 13.87 43.54 -12.14
CA LYS A 477 13.10 44.75 -12.51
C LYS A 477 12.54 45.49 -11.30
N LYS A 478 12.41 44.87 -10.13
CA LYS A 478 12.03 45.54 -8.88
C LYS A 478 13.24 46.24 -8.26
N ALA A 479 14.35 45.52 -8.08
CA ALA A 479 15.61 46.08 -7.59
C ALA A 479 16.11 47.25 -8.46
N LEU A 480 16.04 47.14 -9.80
CA LEU A 480 16.40 48.22 -10.73
C LEU A 480 15.52 49.47 -10.56
N ARG A 481 14.23 49.32 -10.23
CA ARG A 481 13.34 50.45 -9.91
C ARG A 481 13.70 51.09 -8.58
N GLU A 482 14.01 50.27 -7.57
CA GLU A 482 14.42 50.75 -6.24
C GLU A 482 15.75 51.52 -6.31
N GLU A 483 16.75 51.01 -7.04
CA GLU A 483 18.00 51.74 -7.31
C GLU A 483 17.80 52.99 -8.17
N SER A 484 16.90 52.97 -9.16
CA SER A 484 16.55 54.18 -9.90
C SER A 484 15.89 55.25 -9.02
N ILE A 485 15.11 54.85 -8.02
CA ILE A 485 14.53 55.76 -7.02
C ILE A 485 15.61 56.28 -6.06
N LYS A 486 16.54 55.44 -5.58
CA LYS A 486 17.69 55.86 -4.77
C LYS A 486 18.58 56.84 -5.54
N GLY A 487 18.89 56.57 -6.81
CA GLY A 487 19.63 57.47 -7.69
C GLY A 487 18.98 58.84 -7.88
N ARG A 488 17.64 58.89 -8.04
CA ARG A 488 16.89 60.16 -8.04
C ARG A 488 16.99 60.90 -6.71
N LYS A 489 16.83 60.20 -5.57
CA LYS A 489 17.01 60.80 -4.23
C LYS A 489 18.41 61.39 -4.03
N LEU A 490 19.44 60.66 -4.47
CA LEU A 490 20.84 61.11 -4.44
C LEU A 490 21.06 62.34 -5.34
N SER A 491 20.48 62.39 -6.54
CA SER A 491 20.55 63.58 -7.40
C SER A 491 19.92 64.81 -6.71
N VAL A 492 18.72 64.66 -6.14
CA VAL A 492 18.03 65.75 -5.44
C VAL A 492 18.84 66.24 -4.22
N ALA A 493 19.42 65.33 -3.43
CA ALA A 493 20.29 65.69 -2.31
C ALA A 493 21.60 66.36 -2.76
N LEU A 494 22.16 65.94 -3.90
CA LEU A 494 23.38 66.52 -4.47
C LEU A 494 23.13 67.90 -5.08
N ASP A 495 21.94 68.16 -5.63
CA ASP A 495 21.54 69.49 -6.10
C ASP A 495 21.12 70.43 -4.95
N ALA A 496 20.53 69.89 -3.87
CA ALA A 496 20.29 70.64 -2.63
C ALA A 496 21.61 71.08 -1.96
N THR A 497 22.56 70.15 -1.76
CA THR A 497 23.88 70.48 -1.18
C THR A 497 24.72 71.39 -2.09
N ARG A 498 24.52 71.35 -3.42
CA ARG A 498 25.06 72.38 -4.34
C ARG A 498 24.44 73.75 -4.10
N ALA A 499 23.13 73.85 -3.87
CA ALA A 499 22.46 75.11 -3.57
C ALA A 499 22.91 75.67 -2.20
N GLU A 500 22.99 74.82 -1.16
CA GLU A 500 23.53 75.17 0.15
C GLU A 500 24.98 75.66 0.06
N ARG A 501 25.85 74.94 -0.65
CA ARG A 501 27.24 75.36 -0.91
C ARG A 501 27.29 76.72 -1.65
N ASN A 502 26.41 76.95 -2.62
CA ASN A 502 26.36 78.22 -3.34
C ASN A 502 25.88 79.37 -2.43
N MET A 503 24.91 79.12 -1.53
CA MET A 503 24.49 80.07 -0.49
C MET A 503 25.62 80.35 0.50
N LEU A 504 26.29 79.32 1.02
CA LEU A 504 27.43 79.47 1.93
C LEU A 504 28.59 80.21 1.26
N HIS A 505 28.85 80.00 -0.02
CA HIS A 505 29.83 80.77 -0.78
C HIS A 505 29.41 82.23 -0.95
N LYS A 506 28.12 82.51 -1.19
CA LYS A 506 27.60 83.89 -1.25
C LYS A 506 27.79 84.61 0.10
N ASN A 507 27.34 83.99 1.19
CA ASN A 507 27.48 84.51 2.55
C ASN A 507 28.97 84.70 2.93
N TYR A 508 29.86 83.80 2.48
CA TYR A 508 31.31 83.92 2.68
C TYR A 508 31.92 85.09 1.88
N THR A 509 31.43 85.37 0.67
CA THR A 509 31.85 86.56 -0.10
C THR A 509 31.37 87.84 0.59
N GLU A 510 30.11 87.88 1.05
CA GLU A 510 29.54 89.02 1.77
C GLU A 510 30.31 89.30 3.08
N ALA A 511 30.66 88.26 3.84
CA ALA A 511 31.52 88.38 5.01
C ALA A 511 32.98 88.79 4.67
N LEU A 512 33.51 88.43 3.50
CA LEU A 512 34.84 88.89 3.04
C LEU A 512 34.84 90.39 2.73
N ASP A 513 33.77 90.91 2.14
CA ASP A 513 33.60 92.34 1.87
C ASP A 513 33.43 93.14 3.19
N GLU A 514 32.64 92.64 4.15
CA GLU A 514 32.59 93.21 5.50
C GLU A 514 33.96 93.22 6.20
N ILE A 515 34.73 92.13 6.08
CA ILE A 515 36.11 92.05 6.57
C ILE A 515 37.03 93.06 5.87
N GLN A 516 36.76 93.44 4.62
CA GLN A 516 37.53 94.46 3.90
C GLN A 516 37.24 95.88 4.41
N ASP A 517 35.99 96.20 4.73
CA ASP A 517 35.61 97.46 5.38
C ASP A 517 36.12 97.54 6.83
N LEU A 518 36.06 96.44 7.57
CA LEU A 518 36.67 96.33 8.90
C LEU A 518 38.19 96.49 8.86
N LYS A 519 38.87 96.03 7.80
CA LYS A 519 40.32 96.28 7.58
C LYS A 519 40.65 97.75 7.34
N GLN A 520 39.76 98.54 6.76
CA GLN A 520 39.95 99.99 6.67
C GLN A 520 39.84 100.65 8.06
N LYS A 521 38.84 100.25 8.86
CA LYS A 521 38.66 100.72 10.25
C LYS A 521 39.85 100.32 11.15
N LEU A 522 40.40 99.12 10.97
CA LEU A 522 41.57 98.62 11.70
C LEU A 522 42.84 99.48 11.56
N LYS A 523 43.02 100.21 10.44
CA LYS A 523 44.15 101.15 10.30
C LYS A 523 44.07 102.34 11.26
N MET A 524 42.87 102.74 11.69
CA MET A 524 42.69 103.78 12.72
C MET A 524 42.91 103.18 14.11
N LEU A 525 42.40 101.98 14.36
CA LEU A 525 42.52 101.27 15.64
C LEU A 525 43.97 100.83 15.94
N ALA A 526 44.82 100.70 14.93
CA ALA A 526 46.25 100.42 15.10
C ALA A 526 46.98 101.42 16.01
N TYR A 527 46.48 102.66 16.15
CA TYR A 527 47.02 103.67 17.07
C TYR A 527 46.58 103.46 18.53
N GLN A 528 45.55 102.64 18.78
CA GLN A 528 45.05 102.30 20.12
C GLN A 528 45.63 100.98 20.66
N ILE A 529 46.33 100.19 19.84
CA ILE A 529 46.90 98.88 20.22
C ILE A 529 47.89 98.99 21.39
N GLU A 530 48.56 100.14 21.57
CA GLU A 530 49.50 100.35 22.68
C GLU A 530 48.81 100.39 24.07
N GLN A 531 47.48 100.52 24.10
CA GLN A 531 46.63 100.32 25.28
C GLN A 531 46.46 98.82 25.63
N LEU A 532 46.42 97.93 24.63
CA LEU A 532 46.08 96.50 24.77
C LEU A 532 47.22 95.61 25.28
N LYS A 533 48.13 96.19 26.08
CA LYS A 533 49.03 95.40 26.96
C LYS A 533 48.26 94.80 28.14
N GLU A 534 47.06 95.31 28.41
CA GLU A 534 46.12 94.85 29.43
C GLU A 534 45.46 93.49 29.07
N ASP A 535 45.31 93.18 27.77
CA ASP A 535 44.71 91.92 27.27
C ASP A 535 45.46 90.65 27.69
N ILE A 536 46.73 90.75 28.08
CA ILE A 536 47.57 89.59 28.43
C ILE A 536 46.95 88.79 29.58
N ASN A 537 46.30 89.46 30.53
CA ASN A 537 45.64 88.85 31.69
C ASN A 537 44.44 87.95 31.31
N SER A 538 43.86 88.13 30.12
CA SER A 538 42.68 87.37 29.67
C SER A 538 43.00 85.91 29.29
N LYS A 539 44.24 85.61 28.89
CA LYS A 539 44.59 84.32 28.26
C LYS A 539 44.84 83.18 29.25
N GLU A 540 45.06 83.50 30.52
CA GLU A 540 45.36 82.51 31.57
C GLU A 540 44.10 81.76 32.05
N THR A 541 42.90 82.31 31.85
CA THR A 541 41.62 81.65 32.16
C THR A 541 41.24 80.59 31.13
N GLY A 542 41.53 80.85 29.84
CA GLY A 542 41.19 79.93 28.73
C GLY A 542 41.87 78.56 28.83
N LEU A 543 43.09 78.50 29.35
CA LEU A 543 43.87 77.27 29.47
C LEU A 543 43.17 76.19 30.30
N LYS A 544 42.53 76.60 31.41
CA LYS A 544 41.79 75.71 32.33
C LYS A 544 40.53 75.10 31.70
N SER A 545 39.97 75.74 30.68
CA SER A 545 38.83 75.20 29.93
C SER A 545 39.26 74.01 29.05
N CYS A 546 40.44 74.09 28.44
CA CYS A 546 41.00 73.04 27.59
C CYS A 546 41.35 71.76 28.36
N GLU A 547 41.80 71.86 29.62
CA GLU A 547 42.05 70.70 30.48
C GLU A 547 40.73 69.96 30.81
N GLY A 548 39.65 70.71 31.03
CA GLY A 548 38.32 70.17 31.29
C GLY A 548 37.70 69.43 30.09
N THR A 549 37.95 69.90 28.86
CA THR A 549 37.49 69.19 27.65
C THR A 549 38.35 67.95 27.36
N LEU A 550 39.67 68.00 27.60
CA LEU A 550 40.56 66.85 27.49
C LEU A 550 40.13 65.69 28.43
N MET A 551 39.80 66.01 29.69
CA MET A 551 39.23 65.06 30.66
C MET A 551 37.96 64.36 30.13
N LYS A 552 37.02 65.14 29.56
CA LYS A 552 35.78 64.60 28.99
C LYS A 552 36.04 63.72 27.76
N CYS A 553 36.96 64.11 26.87
CA CYS A 553 37.35 63.31 25.72
C CYS A 553 37.99 61.97 26.13
N ASN A 554 38.92 61.97 27.09
CA ASN A 554 39.55 60.73 27.57
C ASN A 554 38.53 59.77 28.17
N LYS A 555 37.62 60.26 29.03
CA LYS A 555 36.58 59.43 29.65
C LYS A 555 35.62 58.81 28.61
N LYS A 556 35.29 59.54 27.54
CA LYS A 556 34.48 59.04 26.42
C LYS A 556 35.25 58.06 25.52
N ASN A 557 36.56 58.21 25.39
CA ASN A 557 37.45 57.26 24.70
C ASN A 557 37.57 55.94 25.49
N GLU A 558 37.62 56.01 26.82
CA GLU A 558 37.53 54.85 27.73
C GLU A 558 36.21 54.07 27.51
N GLN A 559 35.07 54.78 27.48
CA GLN A 559 33.75 54.18 27.23
C GLN A 559 33.67 53.51 25.85
N LEU A 560 34.11 54.20 24.80
CA LEU A 560 34.17 53.66 23.45
C LEU A 560 35.07 52.41 23.35
N ARG A 561 36.16 52.33 24.14
CA ARG A 561 36.98 51.12 24.22
C ARG A 561 36.23 49.95 24.86
N THR A 562 35.47 50.18 25.94
CA THR A 562 34.63 49.13 26.54
C THR A 562 33.48 48.70 25.61
N GLU A 563 32.87 49.63 24.87
CA GLU A 563 31.84 49.33 23.87
C GLU A 563 32.39 48.51 22.70
N VAL A 564 33.56 48.87 22.17
CA VAL A 564 34.26 48.09 21.13
C VAL A 564 34.64 46.70 21.63
N GLN A 565 35.12 46.58 22.88
CA GLN A 565 35.47 45.28 23.45
C GLN A 565 34.23 44.37 23.64
N ALA A 566 33.10 44.94 24.09
CA ALA A 566 31.83 44.22 24.18
C ALA A 566 31.21 43.89 22.80
N GLY A 567 31.49 44.70 21.79
CA GLY A 567 31.17 44.39 20.39
C GLY A 567 32.02 43.23 19.84
N LEU A 568 33.29 43.14 20.24
CA LEU A 568 34.20 42.07 19.83
C LEU A 568 33.84 40.71 20.45
N THR A 569 33.41 40.65 21.71
CA THR A 569 32.91 39.40 22.31
C THR A 569 31.62 38.93 21.64
N LYS A 570 30.63 39.82 21.46
CA LYS A 570 29.39 39.51 20.72
C LYS A 570 29.64 39.06 19.28
N LEU A 571 30.63 39.65 18.60
CA LEU A 571 31.05 39.21 17.26
C LEU A 571 31.77 37.85 17.28
N SER A 572 32.39 37.45 18.41
CA SER A 572 32.98 36.13 18.59
C SER A 572 31.91 35.07 18.87
N GLU A 573 30.93 35.38 19.73
CA GLU A 573 29.76 34.54 20.04
C GLU A 573 28.96 34.26 18.76
N ALA A 574 28.54 35.30 18.03
CA ALA A 574 27.81 35.14 16.78
C ALA A 574 28.59 34.35 15.70
N LYS A 575 29.93 34.37 15.71
CA LYS A 575 30.76 33.53 14.82
C LYS A 575 30.78 32.07 15.25
N ALA A 576 30.73 31.77 16.54
CA ALA A 576 30.59 30.42 17.05
C ALA A 576 29.21 29.84 16.69
N ASP A 577 28.15 30.64 16.86
CA ASP A 577 26.79 30.26 16.47
C ASP A 577 26.67 29.97 14.97
N ILE A 578 27.23 30.83 14.10
CA ILE A 578 27.28 30.61 12.65
C ILE A 578 28.08 29.33 12.29
N ALA A 579 29.14 29.01 13.04
CA ALA A 579 29.90 27.78 12.85
C ALA A 579 29.08 26.53 13.25
N ALA A 580 28.40 26.57 14.39
CA ALA A 580 27.53 25.50 14.86
C ALA A 580 26.34 25.26 13.91
N LEU A 581 25.68 26.33 13.46
CA LEU A 581 24.58 26.26 12.50
C LEU A 581 25.01 25.66 11.16
N ARG A 582 26.21 25.99 10.65
CA ARG A 582 26.77 25.34 9.45
C ARG A 582 27.13 23.86 9.66
N GLN A 583 27.51 23.47 10.87
CA GLN A 583 27.78 22.08 11.19
C GLN A 583 26.48 21.25 11.24
N GLU A 584 25.40 21.84 11.74
CA GLU A 584 24.06 21.25 11.71
C GLU A 584 23.45 21.24 10.30
N GLU A 585 23.65 22.29 9.51
CA GLU A 585 23.30 22.33 8.07
C GLU A 585 23.97 21.17 7.31
N ALA A 586 25.26 20.92 7.55
CA ALA A 586 25.97 19.79 6.96
C ALA A 586 25.45 18.42 7.45
N ARG A 587 24.99 18.32 8.71
CA ARG A 587 24.37 17.11 9.27
C ARG A 587 23.00 16.83 8.64
N LEU A 588 22.16 17.85 8.52
CA LEU A 588 20.83 17.77 7.90
C LEU A 588 20.92 17.42 6.41
N ASN A 589 21.86 18.03 5.67
CA ASN A 589 22.08 17.70 4.27
C ASN A 589 22.51 16.24 4.04
N ARG A 590 23.28 15.64 4.97
CA ARG A 590 23.56 14.19 4.95
C ARG A 590 22.30 13.35 5.13
N ILE A 591 21.48 13.68 6.12
CA ILE A 591 20.21 12.98 6.40
C ILE A 591 19.25 13.07 5.20
N VAL A 592 19.23 14.21 4.49
CA VAL A 592 18.48 14.37 3.24
C VAL A 592 19.01 13.44 2.15
N GLN A 593 20.33 13.38 1.90
CA GLN A 593 20.91 12.46 0.91
C GLN A 593 20.68 10.97 1.26
N GLU A 594 20.77 10.61 2.54
CA GLU A 594 20.46 9.26 3.02
C GLU A 594 18.97 8.93 2.82
N GLY A 595 18.07 9.89 3.06
CA GLY A 595 16.64 9.77 2.77
C GLY A 595 16.30 9.68 1.28
N ASP A 596 16.95 10.47 0.42
CA ASP A 596 16.79 10.42 -1.04
C ASP A 596 17.28 9.10 -1.63
N THR A 597 18.45 8.61 -1.19
CA THR A 597 18.97 7.31 -1.63
C THR A 597 18.16 6.13 -1.10
N ALA A 598 17.57 6.23 0.08
CA ALA A 598 16.58 5.27 0.57
C ALA A 598 15.28 5.30 -0.25
N ARG A 599 14.75 6.49 -0.59
CA ARG A 599 13.57 6.63 -1.46
C ARG A 599 13.82 6.04 -2.85
N ALA A 600 15.00 6.26 -3.43
CA ALA A 600 15.37 5.71 -4.73
C ALA A 600 15.44 4.17 -4.73
N LYS A 601 15.93 3.55 -3.65
CA LYS A 601 15.89 2.08 -3.48
C LYS A 601 14.46 1.56 -3.39
N LEU A 602 13.63 2.16 -2.53
CA LEU A 602 12.23 1.76 -2.34
C LEU A 602 11.38 1.92 -3.62
N LEU A 603 11.64 2.95 -4.44
CA LEU A 603 10.99 3.10 -5.75
C LEU A 603 11.38 1.98 -6.72
N LYS A 604 12.65 1.59 -6.75
CA LYS A 604 13.15 0.48 -7.59
C LYS A 604 12.63 -0.89 -7.11
N GLU A 605 12.47 -1.08 -5.81
CA GLU A 605 11.83 -2.28 -5.23
C GLU A 605 10.33 -2.33 -5.57
N LEU A 606 9.63 -1.19 -5.50
CA LEU A 606 8.23 -1.09 -5.93
C LEU A 606 8.06 -1.41 -7.43
N GLU A 607 8.94 -0.88 -8.28
CA GLU A 607 8.97 -1.17 -9.71
C GLU A 607 9.26 -2.66 -9.99
N GLY A 608 10.18 -3.27 -9.23
CA GLY A 608 10.41 -4.72 -9.25
C GLY A 608 9.14 -5.53 -8.93
N LEU A 609 8.46 -5.19 -7.82
CA LEU A 609 7.20 -5.82 -7.40
C LEU A 609 6.05 -5.61 -8.39
N ILE A 610 6.00 -4.48 -9.10
CA ILE A 610 5.04 -4.22 -10.18
C ILE A 610 5.32 -5.15 -11.37
N ASN A 611 6.59 -5.29 -11.78
CA ASN A 611 6.98 -6.20 -12.85
C ASN A 611 6.71 -7.67 -12.48
N GLU A 612 7.00 -8.09 -11.25
CA GLU A 612 6.65 -9.43 -10.75
C GLU A 612 5.13 -9.67 -10.76
N ARG A 613 4.34 -8.72 -10.26
CA ARG A 613 2.87 -8.76 -10.30
C ARG A 613 2.36 -8.97 -11.72
N ASP A 614 2.90 -8.24 -12.70
CA ASP A 614 2.42 -8.27 -14.08
C ASP A 614 2.88 -9.52 -14.84
N VAL A 615 4.07 -10.04 -14.53
CA VAL A 615 4.50 -11.38 -14.99
C VAL A 615 3.61 -12.47 -14.42
N VAL A 616 3.29 -12.44 -13.12
CA VAL A 616 2.39 -13.41 -12.47
C VAL A 616 0.96 -13.27 -13.01
N GLY A 617 0.47 -12.05 -13.23
CA GLY A 617 -0.82 -11.78 -13.87
C GLY A 617 -0.90 -12.35 -15.29
N ALA A 618 0.11 -12.11 -16.12
CA ALA A 618 0.20 -12.68 -17.47
C ALA A 618 0.30 -14.22 -17.46
N GLN A 619 0.94 -14.82 -16.46
CA GLN A 619 0.94 -16.28 -16.27
C GLN A 619 -0.44 -16.80 -15.86
N LEU A 620 -1.13 -16.14 -14.91
CA LEU A 620 -2.48 -16.51 -14.47
C LEU A 620 -3.50 -16.45 -15.62
N VAL A 621 -3.46 -15.43 -16.47
CA VAL A 621 -4.31 -15.34 -17.67
C VAL A 621 -4.05 -16.53 -18.60
N ARG A 622 -2.79 -16.80 -18.96
CA ARG A 622 -2.44 -17.94 -19.83
C ARG A 622 -2.86 -19.29 -19.25
N ARG A 623 -2.81 -19.46 -17.93
CA ARG A 623 -3.29 -20.68 -17.25
C ARG A 623 -4.81 -20.78 -17.26
N ASN A 624 -5.53 -19.67 -17.15
CA ASN A 624 -6.99 -19.64 -17.27
C ASN A 624 -7.45 -19.95 -18.71
N ASP A 625 -6.71 -19.46 -19.71
CA ASP A 625 -6.92 -19.81 -21.13
C ASP A 625 -6.65 -21.30 -21.36
N GLU A 626 -5.54 -21.85 -20.82
CA GLU A 626 -5.20 -23.27 -20.89
C GLU A 626 -6.26 -24.16 -20.23
N ILE A 627 -6.76 -23.78 -19.04
CA ILE A 627 -7.86 -24.46 -18.34
C ILE A 627 -9.15 -24.43 -19.18
N SER A 628 -9.48 -23.28 -19.77
CA SER A 628 -10.67 -23.13 -20.62
C SER A 628 -10.59 -24.00 -21.88
N LEU A 629 -9.41 -24.08 -22.51
CA LEU A 629 -9.14 -24.92 -23.67
C LEU A 629 -9.17 -26.42 -23.30
N LEU A 630 -8.70 -26.78 -22.10
CA LEU A 630 -8.83 -28.13 -21.54
C LEU A 630 -10.29 -28.52 -21.28
N TYR A 631 -11.13 -27.61 -20.75
CA TYR A 631 -12.56 -27.88 -20.55
C TYR A 631 -13.29 -28.14 -21.87
N GLU A 632 -13.08 -27.33 -22.92
CA GLU A 632 -13.72 -27.58 -24.21
C GLU A 632 -13.15 -28.86 -24.88
N LYS A 633 -11.88 -29.18 -24.66
CA LYS A 633 -11.30 -30.47 -25.09
C LYS A 633 -11.93 -31.67 -24.39
N ILE A 634 -12.18 -31.59 -23.07
CA ILE A 634 -12.90 -32.62 -22.30
C ILE A 634 -14.31 -32.79 -22.88
N ARG A 635 -15.04 -31.69 -23.06
CA ARG A 635 -16.40 -31.66 -23.62
C ARG A 635 -16.49 -32.29 -25.01
N ILE A 636 -15.53 -32.02 -25.89
CA ILE A 636 -15.44 -32.67 -27.23
C ILE A 636 -15.19 -34.17 -27.10
N LEU A 637 -14.36 -34.61 -26.13
CA LEU A 637 -14.12 -36.03 -25.85
C LEU A 637 -15.35 -36.72 -25.27
N GLU A 638 -16.10 -36.08 -24.36
CA GLU A 638 -17.36 -36.59 -23.81
C GLU A 638 -18.43 -36.79 -24.90
N VAL A 639 -18.64 -35.79 -25.77
CA VAL A 639 -19.55 -35.90 -26.93
C VAL A 639 -19.12 -37.00 -27.89
N THR A 640 -17.81 -37.19 -28.07
CA THR A 640 -17.26 -38.27 -28.90
C THR A 640 -17.45 -39.65 -28.24
N LEU A 641 -17.26 -39.74 -26.92
CA LEU A 641 -17.44 -40.95 -26.13
C LEU A 641 -18.91 -41.40 -26.17
N HIS A 642 -19.87 -40.52 -25.84
CA HIS A 642 -21.30 -40.85 -25.89
C HIS A 642 -21.79 -41.25 -27.29
N ARG A 643 -21.19 -40.67 -28.35
CA ARG A 643 -21.44 -41.12 -29.73
C ARG A 643 -20.91 -42.55 -29.96
N GLY A 644 -19.72 -42.86 -29.45
CA GLY A 644 -19.11 -44.19 -29.52
C GLY A 644 -19.89 -45.24 -28.71
N GLU A 645 -20.30 -44.92 -27.49
CA GLU A 645 -21.14 -45.75 -26.61
C GLU A 645 -22.44 -46.12 -27.31
N ARG A 646 -23.18 -45.12 -27.83
CA ARG A 646 -24.44 -45.36 -28.55
C ARG A 646 -24.26 -46.20 -29.82
N GLN A 647 -23.14 -46.06 -30.51
CA GLN A 647 -22.79 -46.92 -31.65
C GLN A 647 -22.44 -48.35 -31.21
N TYR A 648 -21.77 -48.52 -30.08
CA TYR A 648 -21.46 -49.82 -29.49
C TYR A 648 -22.73 -50.55 -29.02
N GLU A 649 -23.64 -49.86 -28.32
CA GLU A 649 -24.96 -50.40 -27.94
C GLU A 649 -25.75 -50.91 -29.14
N GLN A 650 -25.79 -50.13 -30.24
CA GLN A 650 -26.42 -50.54 -31.49
C GLN A 650 -25.82 -51.84 -32.04
N ARG A 651 -24.48 -51.99 -32.01
CA ARG A 651 -23.81 -53.21 -32.47
C ARG A 651 -23.99 -54.40 -31.51
N VAL A 652 -24.11 -54.16 -30.21
CA VAL A 652 -24.49 -55.21 -29.24
C VAL A 652 -25.91 -55.71 -29.50
N GLU A 653 -26.85 -54.82 -29.84
CA GLU A 653 -28.21 -55.19 -30.20
C GLU A 653 -28.29 -55.90 -31.56
N ASP A 654 -27.56 -55.43 -32.59
CA ASP A 654 -27.41 -56.16 -33.87
C ASP A 654 -26.92 -57.59 -33.63
N ILE A 655 -25.88 -57.76 -32.80
CA ILE A 655 -25.34 -59.08 -32.43
C ILE A 655 -26.39 -59.91 -31.66
N ARG A 656 -27.23 -59.29 -30.83
CA ARG A 656 -28.34 -59.97 -30.13
C ARG A 656 -29.39 -60.49 -31.11
N LEU A 657 -29.79 -59.66 -32.08
CA LEU A 657 -30.77 -60.01 -33.12
C LEU A 657 -30.22 -61.11 -34.05
N LEU A 658 -28.98 -60.99 -34.50
CA LEU A 658 -28.30 -62.02 -35.31
C LEU A 658 -28.18 -63.35 -34.55
N ARG A 659 -27.89 -63.34 -33.25
CA ARG A 659 -27.88 -64.56 -32.42
C ARG A 659 -29.26 -65.21 -32.32
N LEU A 660 -30.34 -64.41 -32.21
CA LEU A 660 -31.71 -64.92 -32.20
C LEU A 660 -32.09 -65.56 -33.55
N GLU A 661 -31.74 -64.93 -34.67
CA GLU A 661 -32.02 -65.47 -36.00
C GLU A 661 -31.18 -66.73 -36.30
N ILE A 662 -29.92 -66.80 -35.85
CA ILE A 662 -29.12 -68.04 -35.89
C ILE A 662 -29.79 -69.16 -35.08
N ILE A 663 -30.38 -68.87 -33.93
CA ILE A 663 -31.13 -69.86 -33.13
C ILE A 663 -32.40 -70.30 -33.86
N ARG A 664 -33.12 -69.39 -34.51
CA ARG A 664 -34.30 -69.69 -35.34
C ARG A 664 -33.94 -70.59 -36.52
N LEU A 665 -32.98 -70.19 -37.35
CA LEU A 665 -32.53 -70.96 -38.52
C LEU A 665 -31.98 -72.34 -38.14
N ARG A 666 -31.33 -72.47 -36.97
CA ARG A 666 -30.93 -73.79 -36.43
C ARG A 666 -32.13 -74.65 -36.02
N LYS A 667 -33.16 -74.09 -35.40
CA LYS A 667 -34.41 -74.81 -35.09
C LYS A 667 -35.12 -75.24 -36.37
N GLU A 668 -35.22 -74.35 -37.34
CA GLU A 668 -35.85 -74.61 -38.64
C GLU A 668 -35.11 -75.70 -39.43
N LYS A 669 -33.77 -75.62 -39.54
CA LYS A 669 -32.95 -76.70 -40.09
C LYS A 669 -33.20 -78.03 -39.37
N ASN A 670 -33.25 -78.04 -38.04
CA ASN A 670 -33.45 -79.28 -37.28
C ASN A 670 -34.86 -79.87 -37.48
N LEU A 671 -35.89 -79.04 -37.64
CA LEU A 671 -37.25 -79.49 -37.98
C LEU A 671 -37.31 -80.06 -39.40
N LEU A 672 -36.69 -79.39 -40.38
CA LEU A 672 -36.60 -79.89 -41.75
C LEU A 672 -35.78 -81.18 -41.85
N SER A 673 -34.69 -81.30 -41.09
CA SER A 673 -33.86 -82.51 -41.03
C SER A 673 -34.67 -83.70 -40.49
N LYS A 674 -35.41 -83.52 -39.39
CA LYS A 674 -36.35 -84.53 -38.87
C LYS A 674 -37.49 -84.85 -39.83
N GLY A 675 -37.95 -83.86 -40.60
CA GLY A 675 -38.93 -84.08 -41.68
C GLY A 675 -38.38 -84.96 -42.81
N ILE A 676 -37.09 -84.87 -43.10
CA ILE A 676 -36.40 -85.72 -44.09
C ILE A 676 -36.11 -87.11 -43.52
N GLU A 677 -35.65 -87.22 -42.27
CA GLU A 677 -35.46 -88.48 -41.54
C GLU A 677 -36.78 -89.28 -41.50
N ASN A 678 -37.88 -88.65 -41.08
CA ASN A 678 -39.19 -89.28 -41.06
C ASN A 678 -39.77 -89.58 -42.45
N MET A 679 -39.21 -89.03 -43.55
CA MET A 679 -39.76 -89.22 -44.90
C MET A 679 -39.40 -90.59 -45.51
N THR A 680 -38.33 -91.27 -45.06
CA THR A 680 -38.15 -92.69 -45.41
C THR A 680 -39.20 -93.56 -44.73
N ASP A 681 -39.47 -93.29 -43.46
CA ASP A 681 -40.40 -94.07 -42.65
C ASP A 681 -41.84 -93.83 -43.11
N LEU A 682 -42.23 -92.59 -43.40
CA LEU A 682 -43.54 -92.26 -44.02
C LEU A 682 -43.71 -92.89 -45.41
N ARG A 683 -42.64 -93.08 -46.19
CA ARG A 683 -42.72 -93.81 -47.48
C ARG A 683 -42.87 -95.31 -47.29
N LEU A 684 -42.21 -95.88 -46.28
CA LEU A 684 -42.42 -97.27 -45.87
C LEU A 684 -43.82 -97.49 -45.29
N GLU A 685 -44.34 -96.54 -44.52
CA GLU A 685 -45.69 -96.54 -43.97
C GLU A 685 -46.73 -96.47 -45.10
N VAL A 686 -46.57 -95.56 -46.06
CA VAL A 686 -47.42 -95.50 -47.27
C VAL A 686 -47.36 -96.81 -48.06
N PHE A 687 -46.17 -97.37 -48.31
CA PHE A 687 -46.06 -98.65 -49.01
C PHE A 687 -46.68 -99.82 -48.23
N ASN A 688 -46.53 -99.85 -46.91
CA ASN A 688 -47.17 -100.84 -46.05
C ASN A 688 -48.69 -100.69 -46.07
N LEU A 689 -49.21 -99.46 -45.97
CA LEU A 689 -50.64 -99.14 -46.03
C LEU A 689 -51.23 -99.40 -47.43
N GLU A 690 -50.50 -99.16 -48.52
CA GLU A 690 -50.93 -99.55 -49.88
C GLU A 690 -50.97 -101.07 -50.03
N ARG A 691 -49.98 -101.79 -49.47
CA ARG A 691 -49.95 -103.26 -49.44
C ARG A 691 -51.04 -103.84 -48.54
N GLU A 692 -51.36 -103.18 -47.42
CA GLU A 692 -52.42 -103.59 -46.50
C GLU A 692 -53.80 -103.24 -47.02
N LEU A 693 -53.98 -102.10 -47.68
CA LEU A 693 -55.18 -101.78 -48.47
C LEU A 693 -55.34 -102.77 -49.65
N GLY A 694 -54.25 -103.21 -50.27
CA GLY A 694 -54.26 -104.28 -51.27
C GLY A 694 -54.69 -105.63 -50.69
N ARG A 695 -54.14 -106.00 -49.53
CA ARG A 695 -54.52 -107.22 -48.78
C ARG A 695 -55.96 -107.17 -48.30
N GLU A 696 -56.42 -106.06 -47.76
CA GLU A 696 -57.79 -105.90 -47.27
C GLU A 696 -58.79 -105.73 -48.42
N ARG A 697 -58.41 -105.21 -49.60
CA ARG A 697 -59.23 -105.32 -50.82
C ARG A 697 -59.34 -106.77 -51.31
N LEU A 698 -58.26 -107.55 -51.25
CA LEU A 698 -58.29 -109.00 -51.51
C LEU A 698 -59.10 -109.75 -50.45
N ARG A 699 -59.02 -109.33 -49.18
CA ARG A 699 -59.76 -109.94 -48.06
C ARG A 699 -61.23 -109.59 -48.09
N VAL A 700 -61.59 -108.37 -48.46
CA VAL A 700 -62.98 -107.96 -48.69
C VAL A 700 -63.54 -108.78 -49.83
N ARG A 701 -62.86 -108.94 -50.97
CA ARG A 701 -63.29 -109.88 -52.03
C ARG A 701 -63.44 -111.31 -51.54
N ALA A 702 -62.46 -111.85 -50.83
CA ALA A 702 -62.53 -113.20 -50.28
C ALA A 702 -63.61 -113.36 -49.18
N LEU A 703 -64.04 -112.26 -48.53
CA LEU A 703 -65.14 -112.23 -47.58
C LEU A 703 -66.50 -111.97 -48.25
N GLU A 704 -66.53 -111.30 -49.40
CA GLU A 704 -67.69 -111.20 -50.29
C GLU A 704 -67.97 -112.57 -50.91
N GLU A 705 -66.96 -113.23 -51.49
CA GLU A 705 -66.99 -114.62 -51.96
C GLU A 705 -67.37 -115.61 -50.83
N ALA A 706 -66.87 -115.42 -49.60
CA ALA A 706 -67.26 -116.25 -48.45
C ALA A 706 -68.63 -115.88 -47.83
N LEU A 707 -69.17 -114.68 -48.09
CA LEU A 707 -70.55 -114.32 -47.78
C LEU A 707 -71.52 -114.98 -48.77
N GLU A 708 -71.09 -115.22 -50.01
CA GLU A 708 -71.82 -116.03 -50.99
C GLU A 708 -71.82 -117.53 -50.65
N THR A 709 -70.90 -118.02 -49.80
CA THR A 709 -70.85 -119.43 -49.33
C THR A 709 -70.76 -119.59 -47.80
N PRO A 710 -71.89 -119.57 -47.07
CA PRO A 710 -71.89 -119.59 -45.60
C PRO A 710 -71.58 -120.96 -44.99
N LEU A 711 -70.35 -121.16 -44.50
CA LEU A 711 -69.93 -122.38 -43.77
C LEU A 711 -69.35 -122.06 -42.37
N ASN A 712 -70.25 -122.03 -41.39
CA ASN A 712 -70.04 -122.15 -39.93
C ASN A 712 -69.03 -121.17 -39.25
N VAL A 713 -69.51 -120.17 -38.50
CA VAL A 713 -69.97 -120.26 -37.09
C VAL A 713 -68.82 -120.36 -36.08
N HIS A 714 -68.58 -119.21 -35.42
CA HIS A 714 -67.80 -118.97 -34.19
C HIS A 714 -66.31 -119.36 -34.11
N ARG A 715 -65.42 -118.35 -34.10
CA ARG A 715 -64.11 -118.44 -33.41
C ARG A 715 -63.62 -117.12 -32.80
N TRP A 716 -64.47 -116.45 -32.03
CA TRP A 716 -64.03 -115.36 -31.12
C TRP A 716 -63.63 -115.94 -29.76
N ARG A 717 -62.53 -115.46 -29.18
CA ARG A 717 -62.10 -115.74 -27.80
C ARG A 717 -61.59 -114.44 -27.18
N LYS A 718 -62.08 -114.07 -25.99
CA LYS A 718 -61.55 -112.93 -25.23
C LYS A 718 -60.12 -113.22 -24.79
N LEU A 719 -59.20 -112.27 -25.00
CA LEU A 719 -57.97 -112.20 -24.21
C LEU A 719 -58.30 -111.65 -22.82
N GLN A 720 -57.51 -112.02 -21.82
CA GLN A 720 -57.53 -111.40 -20.50
C GLN A 720 -56.34 -110.45 -20.37
N GLY A 721 -56.63 -109.20 -20.05
CA GLY A 721 -55.67 -108.11 -19.91
C GLY A 721 -56.42 -106.78 -19.97
N THR A 722 -56.35 -106.00 -18.89
CA THR A 722 -57.05 -104.71 -18.79
C THR A 722 -56.05 -103.59 -19.02
N ASP A 723 -56.11 -102.97 -20.19
CA ASP A 723 -55.31 -101.80 -20.53
C ASP A 723 -55.80 -100.61 -19.66
N PRO A 724 -54.91 -99.84 -18.98
CA PRO A 724 -55.35 -98.74 -18.12
C PRO A 724 -55.99 -97.63 -18.95
N GLU A 725 -57.23 -97.24 -18.62
CA GLU A 725 -58.01 -96.29 -19.43
C GLU A 725 -57.22 -95.03 -19.80
N SER A 726 -57.23 -94.71 -21.10
CA SER A 726 -56.68 -93.48 -21.67
C SER A 726 -57.17 -92.22 -20.94
N VAL A 727 -58.37 -92.26 -20.36
CA VAL A 727 -58.92 -91.20 -19.48
C VAL A 727 -58.02 -90.91 -18.29
N HIS A 728 -57.53 -91.92 -17.57
CA HIS A 728 -56.66 -91.72 -16.39
C HIS A 728 -55.28 -91.18 -16.78
N LEU A 729 -54.68 -91.68 -17.87
CA LEU A 729 -53.42 -91.12 -18.40
C LEU A 729 -53.60 -89.67 -18.86
N THR A 730 -54.70 -89.37 -19.56
CA THR A 730 -55.04 -88.02 -20.02
C THR A 730 -55.33 -87.07 -18.85
N GLN A 731 -56.01 -87.51 -17.79
CA GLN A 731 -56.19 -86.73 -16.56
C GLN A 731 -54.86 -86.45 -15.87
N LYS A 732 -53.99 -87.46 -15.73
CA LYS A 732 -52.66 -87.30 -15.11
C LYS A 732 -51.76 -86.35 -15.92
N LEU A 733 -51.83 -86.42 -17.25
CA LEU A 733 -51.16 -85.48 -18.17
C LEU A 733 -51.72 -84.05 -18.01
N ARG A 734 -53.05 -83.87 -17.99
CA ARG A 734 -53.67 -82.55 -17.79
C ARG A 734 -53.33 -81.96 -16.41
N LEU A 735 -53.26 -82.77 -15.36
CA LEU A 735 -52.86 -82.34 -14.01
C LEU A 735 -51.39 -81.93 -13.93
N THR A 736 -50.49 -82.66 -14.60
CA THR A 736 -49.07 -82.25 -14.69
C THR A 736 -48.88 -81.01 -15.57
N GLN A 737 -49.57 -80.91 -16.70
CA GLN A 737 -49.59 -79.69 -17.52
C GLN A 737 -50.09 -78.46 -16.73
N LYS A 738 -51.17 -78.59 -15.94
CA LYS A 738 -51.67 -77.50 -15.09
C LYS A 738 -50.66 -77.08 -14.01
N LYS A 739 -49.94 -78.04 -13.42
CA LYS A 739 -48.85 -77.75 -12.45
C LYS A 739 -47.66 -77.07 -13.12
N VAL A 740 -47.23 -77.53 -14.30
CA VAL A 740 -46.13 -76.92 -15.06
C VAL A 740 -46.48 -75.49 -15.50
N LEU A 741 -47.70 -75.24 -15.96
CA LEU A 741 -48.16 -73.89 -16.30
C LEU A 741 -48.16 -72.96 -15.08
N ALA A 742 -48.72 -73.39 -13.94
CA ALA A 742 -48.72 -72.60 -12.71
C ALA A 742 -47.29 -72.33 -12.18
N GLN A 743 -46.37 -73.30 -12.29
CA GLN A 743 -44.96 -73.09 -11.96
C GLN A 743 -44.26 -72.13 -12.94
N SER A 744 -44.60 -72.20 -14.23
CA SER A 744 -44.06 -71.29 -15.26
C SER A 744 -44.52 -69.85 -15.02
N GLU A 745 -45.80 -69.65 -14.69
CA GLU A 745 -46.40 -68.36 -14.37
C GLU A 745 -45.78 -67.76 -13.09
N MET A 746 -45.63 -68.57 -12.03
CA MET A 746 -44.90 -68.16 -10.82
C MET A 746 -43.44 -67.79 -11.09
N LEU A 747 -42.76 -68.49 -12.00
CA LEU A 747 -41.36 -68.19 -12.35
C LEU A 747 -41.28 -66.86 -13.15
N VAL A 748 -42.18 -66.63 -14.09
CA VAL A 748 -42.29 -65.34 -14.82
C VAL A 748 -42.61 -64.17 -13.88
N LEU A 749 -43.48 -64.37 -12.89
CA LEU A 749 -43.75 -63.37 -11.86
C LEU A 749 -42.50 -63.08 -11.00
N LYS A 750 -41.73 -64.11 -10.61
CA LYS A 750 -40.49 -63.93 -9.85
C LYS A 750 -39.35 -63.33 -10.67
N ASP A 751 -39.22 -63.64 -11.95
CA ASP A 751 -38.30 -62.95 -12.86
C ASP A 751 -38.69 -61.48 -13.06
N ARG A 752 -39.99 -61.17 -13.07
CA ARG A 752 -40.49 -59.79 -13.11
C ARG A 752 -40.14 -59.04 -11.82
N GLU A 753 -40.43 -59.60 -10.65
CA GLU A 753 -40.02 -59.03 -9.35
C GLU A 753 -38.49 -58.83 -9.28
N LEU A 754 -37.70 -59.81 -9.74
CA LEU A 754 -36.24 -59.72 -9.82
C LEU A 754 -35.74 -58.66 -10.83
N LYS A 755 -36.53 -58.30 -11.83
CA LYS A 755 -36.21 -57.22 -12.76
C LYS A 755 -36.59 -55.85 -12.19
N GLU A 756 -37.77 -55.74 -11.58
CA GLU A 756 -38.23 -54.51 -10.93
C GLU A 756 -37.35 -54.14 -9.72
N THR A 757 -36.94 -55.12 -8.91
CA THR A 757 -35.97 -54.92 -7.81
C THR A 757 -34.55 -54.59 -8.30
N ARG A 758 -34.06 -55.20 -9.39
CA ARG A 758 -32.77 -54.81 -10.00
C ARG A 758 -32.81 -53.39 -10.57
N ASN A 759 -33.92 -52.98 -11.19
CA ASN A 759 -34.09 -51.62 -11.70
C ASN A 759 -34.12 -50.60 -10.55
N LEU A 760 -34.84 -50.90 -9.46
CA LEU A 760 -34.84 -50.09 -8.23
C LEU A 760 -33.45 -50.03 -7.60
N TYR A 761 -32.72 -51.15 -7.53
CA TYR A 761 -31.36 -51.19 -7.00
C TYR A 761 -30.40 -50.35 -7.84
N SER A 762 -30.48 -50.37 -9.18
CA SER A 762 -29.71 -49.45 -10.03
C SER A 762 -30.10 -48.01 -9.75
N ALA A 763 -31.38 -47.65 -9.84
CA ALA A 763 -31.82 -46.27 -9.61
C ALA A 763 -31.40 -45.72 -8.24
N VAL A 764 -31.44 -46.53 -7.17
CA VAL A 764 -30.94 -46.15 -5.84
C VAL A 764 -29.41 -46.04 -5.82
N LYS A 765 -28.67 -46.94 -6.46
CA LYS A 765 -27.21 -46.87 -6.59
C LYS A 765 -26.76 -45.63 -7.39
N ASP A 766 -27.48 -45.32 -8.46
CA ASP A 766 -27.18 -44.21 -9.37
C ASP A 766 -27.52 -42.87 -8.68
N MET A 767 -28.62 -42.81 -7.90
CA MET A 767 -28.89 -41.68 -7.00
C MET A 767 -27.87 -41.55 -5.86
N LEU A 768 -27.36 -42.65 -5.31
CA LEU A 768 -26.27 -42.63 -4.31
C LEU A 768 -24.94 -42.15 -4.91
N ALA A 769 -24.64 -42.49 -6.17
CA ALA A 769 -23.47 -41.98 -6.88
C ALA A 769 -23.58 -40.48 -7.23
N LEU A 770 -24.81 -39.96 -7.35
CA LEU A 770 -25.10 -38.54 -7.51
C LEU A 770 -25.12 -37.75 -6.19
N GLN A 771 -25.16 -38.42 -5.03
CA GLN A 771 -25.04 -37.74 -3.74
C GLN A 771 -23.56 -37.46 -3.39
N PRO A 772 -23.22 -36.25 -2.90
CA PRO A 772 -21.88 -35.98 -2.40
C PRO A 772 -21.53 -36.96 -1.26
N SER A 773 -20.27 -37.42 -1.20
CA SER A 773 -19.82 -38.28 -0.10
C SER A 773 -20.03 -37.58 1.26
N PRO A 774 -20.13 -38.33 2.38
CA PRO A 774 -20.27 -37.73 3.71
C PRO A 774 -19.16 -36.72 4.05
N GLU A 775 -17.96 -36.89 3.48
CA GLU A 775 -16.84 -35.95 3.60
C GLU A 775 -17.08 -34.66 2.80
N ILE A 776 -17.59 -34.76 1.56
CA ILE A 776 -17.97 -33.58 0.76
C ILE A 776 -19.14 -32.85 1.44
N GLN A 777 -20.10 -33.57 2.02
CA GLN A 777 -21.21 -32.96 2.75
C GLN A 777 -20.76 -32.32 4.07
N GLN A 778 -19.79 -32.90 4.79
CA GLN A 778 -19.18 -32.28 5.97
C GLN A 778 -18.36 -31.03 5.60
N THR A 779 -17.54 -31.09 4.55
CA THR A 779 -16.74 -29.94 4.09
C THR A 779 -17.64 -28.82 3.59
N LEU A 780 -18.71 -29.11 2.84
CA LEU A 780 -19.74 -28.13 2.45
C LEU A 780 -20.41 -27.47 3.67
N ASN A 781 -20.75 -28.24 4.71
CA ASN A 781 -21.27 -27.68 5.95
C ASN A 781 -20.24 -26.78 6.68
N ARG A 782 -18.95 -27.16 6.67
CA ARG A 782 -17.87 -26.34 7.25
C ARG A 782 -17.67 -25.04 6.46
N THR A 783 -17.66 -25.08 5.12
CA THR A 783 -17.49 -23.88 4.28
C THR A 783 -18.71 -22.97 4.33
N GLN A 784 -19.94 -23.50 4.38
CA GLN A 784 -21.15 -22.71 4.60
C GLN A 784 -21.13 -22.00 5.97
N ARG A 785 -20.73 -22.68 7.05
CA ARG A 785 -20.58 -22.05 8.37
C ARG A 785 -19.49 -20.96 8.36
N ALA A 786 -18.34 -21.22 7.74
CA ALA A 786 -17.27 -20.23 7.60
C ALA A 786 -17.69 -19.01 6.76
N LEU A 787 -18.46 -19.23 5.68
CA LEU A 787 -19.02 -18.18 4.83
C LEU A 787 -20.07 -17.34 5.59
N ALA A 788 -20.94 -17.98 6.38
CA ALA A 788 -21.89 -17.28 7.25
C ALA A 788 -21.16 -16.43 8.30
N GLN A 789 -20.15 -16.98 8.99
CA GLN A 789 -19.34 -16.24 9.96
C GLN A 789 -18.58 -15.06 9.33
N ARG A 790 -18.00 -15.24 8.13
CA ARG A 790 -17.37 -14.15 7.37
C ARG A 790 -18.39 -13.09 6.93
N THR A 791 -19.60 -13.49 6.55
CA THR A 791 -20.70 -12.57 6.18
C THR A 791 -21.15 -11.75 7.39
N THR A 792 -21.27 -12.36 8.58
CA THR A 792 -21.56 -11.63 9.83
C THR A 792 -20.43 -10.66 10.19
N LYS A 793 -19.16 -11.08 10.13
CA LYS A 793 -18.01 -10.16 10.34
C LYS A 793 -18.02 -9.00 9.34
N MET A 794 -18.35 -9.25 8.07
CA MET A 794 -18.44 -8.18 7.06
C MET A 794 -19.61 -7.22 7.34
N LYS A 795 -20.74 -7.69 7.86
CA LYS A 795 -21.83 -6.82 8.34
C LYS A 795 -21.41 -5.97 9.54
N CYS A 796 -20.64 -6.51 10.48
CA CYS A 796 -20.06 -5.74 11.58
C CYS A 796 -19.10 -4.65 11.06
N LEU A 797 -18.18 -5.00 10.16
CA LEU A 797 -17.24 -4.04 9.56
C LEU A 797 -17.95 -2.94 8.74
N ILE A 798 -19.05 -3.26 8.05
CA ILE A 798 -19.88 -2.26 7.37
C ILE A 798 -20.55 -1.32 8.38
N ALA A 799 -21.09 -1.85 9.48
CA ALA A 799 -21.70 -1.03 10.54
C ALA A 799 -20.67 -0.14 11.25
N GLU A 800 -19.47 -0.67 11.53
CA GLU A 800 -18.33 0.11 12.04
C GLU A 800 -17.93 1.21 11.06
N LEU A 801 -17.81 0.90 9.77
CA LEU A 801 -17.46 1.87 8.72
C LEU A 801 -18.49 2.98 8.63
N SER A 802 -19.79 2.67 8.57
CA SER A 802 -20.84 3.70 8.56
C SER A 802 -20.95 4.50 9.86
N MET A 803 -20.54 3.93 11.01
CA MET A 803 -20.39 4.70 12.25
C MET A 803 -19.22 5.69 12.17
N ARG A 804 -18.09 5.30 11.54
CA ARG A 804 -16.94 6.21 11.30
C ARG A 804 -17.25 7.27 10.26
N GLU A 805 -17.95 6.93 9.17
CA GLU A 805 -18.45 7.89 8.19
C GLU A 805 -19.34 8.94 8.87
N ARG A 806 -20.24 8.50 9.77
CA ARG A 806 -21.07 9.42 10.55
C ARG A 806 -20.27 10.30 11.50
N GLN A 807 -19.27 9.75 12.21
CA GLN A 807 -18.38 10.56 13.04
C GLN A 807 -17.63 11.62 12.22
N VAL A 808 -17.23 11.30 10.98
CA VAL A 808 -16.60 12.27 10.06
C VAL A 808 -17.59 13.33 9.58
N THR A 809 -18.88 13.02 9.37
CA THR A 809 -19.89 14.06 9.07
C THR A 809 -20.22 14.93 10.28
N ASP A 810 -20.33 14.35 11.47
CA ASP A 810 -20.63 15.09 12.70
C ASP A 810 -19.47 16.05 13.03
N LEU A 811 -18.21 15.60 12.94
CA LEU A 811 -17.01 16.44 13.10
C LEU A 811 -16.90 17.55 12.03
N ARG A 812 -17.36 17.32 10.79
CA ARG A 812 -17.41 18.38 9.76
C ARG A 812 -18.42 19.47 10.13
N LEU A 813 -19.59 19.08 10.64
CA LEU A 813 -20.60 20.03 11.10
C LEU A 813 -20.12 20.85 12.31
N GLU A 814 -19.34 20.26 13.22
CA GLU A 814 -18.66 21.01 14.29
C GLU A 814 -17.59 21.97 13.74
N LEU A 815 -16.78 21.54 12.76
CA LEU A 815 -15.76 22.38 12.13
C LEU A 815 -16.39 23.59 11.40
N ASP A 816 -17.46 23.37 10.64
CA ASP A 816 -18.23 24.43 9.99
C ASP A 816 -18.87 25.37 11.02
N ARG A 817 -19.37 24.84 12.14
CA ARG A 817 -19.92 25.65 13.25
C ARG A 817 -18.86 26.53 13.89
N VAL A 818 -17.70 25.97 14.26
CA VAL A 818 -16.57 26.71 14.84
C VAL A 818 -16.02 27.75 13.85
N ASN A 819 -15.99 27.45 12.55
CA ASN A 819 -15.63 28.43 11.52
C ASN A 819 -16.63 29.61 11.47
N ASN A 820 -17.94 29.35 11.58
CA ASN A 820 -18.96 30.39 11.62
C ASN A 820 -18.90 31.23 12.91
N GLU A 821 -18.65 30.59 14.06
CA GLU A 821 -18.45 31.27 15.34
C GLU A 821 -17.18 32.14 15.32
N LEU A 822 -16.08 31.66 14.74
CA LEU A 822 -14.84 32.41 14.49
C LEU A 822 -15.06 33.58 13.51
N HIS A 823 -15.91 33.41 12.49
CA HIS A 823 -16.25 34.48 11.55
C HIS A 823 -17.09 35.57 12.23
N SER A 824 -18.07 35.19 13.07
CA SER A 824 -18.85 36.13 13.88
C SER A 824 -17.97 36.89 14.89
N ALA A 825 -17.02 36.19 15.55
CA ALA A 825 -16.06 36.82 16.44
C ALA A 825 -15.16 37.85 15.71
N LYS A 826 -14.67 37.51 14.50
CA LYS A 826 -13.92 38.44 13.65
C LYS A 826 -14.75 39.67 13.24
N GLN A 827 -16.02 39.49 12.86
CA GLN A 827 -16.91 40.63 12.57
C GLN A 827 -17.07 41.56 13.78
N ARG A 828 -17.40 41.02 14.96
CA ARG A 828 -17.52 41.81 16.20
C ARG A 828 -16.23 42.54 16.56
N TYR A 829 -15.07 41.92 16.37
CA TYR A 829 -13.77 42.56 16.57
C TYR A 829 -13.55 43.75 15.61
N PHE A 830 -13.86 43.59 14.31
CA PHE A 830 -13.76 44.70 13.35
C PHE A 830 -14.82 45.79 13.53
N GLU A 831 -15.96 45.48 14.16
CA GLU A 831 -16.97 46.47 14.58
C GLU A 831 -16.50 47.25 15.82
N MET A 832 -16.03 46.54 16.85
CA MET A 832 -15.44 47.13 18.05
C MET A 832 -14.24 48.02 17.71
N LYS A 833 -13.35 47.58 16.81
CA LYS A 833 -12.22 48.40 16.36
C LYS A 833 -12.70 49.68 15.66
N ARG A 834 -13.60 49.58 14.68
CA ARG A 834 -14.18 50.77 14.01
C ARG A 834 -14.91 51.71 14.97
N ALA A 835 -15.48 51.21 16.06
CA ALA A 835 -16.08 52.04 17.11
C ALA A 835 -15.04 52.79 17.95
N LEU A 836 -13.90 52.15 18.29
CA LEU A 836 -12.78 52.78 18.98
C LEU A 836 -12.09 53.82 18.09
N ASP A 837 -11.75 53.46 16.85
CA ASP A 837 -11.18 54.36 15.84
C ASP A 837 -12.08 55.62 15.66
N ALA A 838 -13.40 55.45 15.76
CA ALA A 838 -14.38 56.53 15.64
C ALA A 838 -14.57 57.38 16.92
N ASP A 839 -14.27 56.86 18.12
CA ASP A 839 -14.26 57.67 19.35
C ASP A 839 -12.96 58.48 19.46
N GLU A 840 -11.83 57.89 19.08
CA GLU A 840 -10.54 58.58 18.97
C GLU A 840 -10.62 59.75 17.96
N ALA A 841 -11.24 59.52 16.80
CA ALA A 841 -11.53 60.57 15.81
C ALA A 841 -12.53 61.65 16.29
N ARG A 842 -13.30 61.40 17.36
CA ARG A 842 -14.13 62.44 18.02
C ARG A 842 -13.31 63.24 19.02
N ARG A 843 -12.45 62.60 19.81
CA ARG A 843 -11.54 63.27 20.77
C ARG A 843 -10.57 64.22 20.09
N LEU A 844 -10.15 63.91 18.86
CA LEU A 844 -9.28 64.75 18.03
C LEU A 844 -9.97 65.97 17.38
N LYS A 845 -11.29 66.18 17.57
CA LYS A 845 -11.98 67.40 17.12
C LYS A 845 -11.97 68.50 18.16
N VAL A 846 -10.96 69.37 18.08
CA VAL A 846 -10.95 70.67 18.76
C VAL A 846 -12.17 71.49 18.35
N ALA A 847 -12.84 72.12 19.32
CA ALA A 847 -13.99 72.99 19.06
C ALA A 847 -13.56 74.32 18.45
N THR A 848 -13.99 74.62 17.22
CA THR A 848 -13.86 75.95 16.61
C THR A 848 -14.71 76.98 17.38
N PRO A 849 -14.18 78.18 17.70
CA PRO A 849 -14.96 79.23 18.35
C PRO A 849 -16.16 79.68 17.53
N ALA A 850 -17.28 79.99 18.19
CA ALA A 850 -18.44 80.56 17.53
C ALA A 850 -18.20 82.04 17.17
N THR A 851 -18.24 82.36 15.87
CA THR A 851 -18.29 83.73 15.38
C THR A 851 -19.69 84.33 15.65
N PRO A 852 -19.80 85.54 16.23
CA PRO A 852 -21.09 86.15 16.51
C PRO A 852 -21.75 86.70 15.23
N ASP A 853 -23.03 86.37 15.00
CA ASP A 853 -23.80 86.88 13.86
C ASP A 853 -24.00 88.40 13.96
N HIS A 854 -23.43 89.13 13.00
CA HIS A 854 -23.75 90.53 12.78
C HIS A 854 -25.05 90.64 11.97
N LYS A 855 -26.05 91.33 12.54
CA LYS A 855 -27.19 91.82 11.77
C LYS A 855 -26.71 92.77 10.67
N LEU A 856 -27.32 92.71 9.48
CA LEU A 856 -28.12 93.80 8.90
C LEU A 856 -28.66 93.48 7.49
N ILE A 857 -29.94 93.81 7.29
CA ILE A 857 -30.66 94.04 6.02
C ILE A 857 -30.81 92.81 5.10
#